data_AF-A0A2A2J3Z6-F1
#
_entry.id   AF-A0A2A2J3Z6-F1
#
_cell.length_a   1.000
_cell.length_b   1.000
_cell.length_c   1.000
_cell.angle_alpha   90.00
_cell.angle_beta   90.00
_cell.angle_gamma   90.00
#
_symmetry.space_group_name_H-M   'P 1'
#
loop_
_entity.id
_entity.type
_entity.pdbx_description
1 polymer ?
#
loop_
_entity_poly.entity_id
_entity_poly.type
_entity_poly.pdbx_seq_one_letter_code
_entity_poly.pdbx_strand_id
1 'polypeptide(L)'
;MQIKEEPAADAPSTSRPAKQTTPNITGKEVLKSFLEGDHAALLTYAKICNAIGILDKMQESARVQLLEQFFDCTDLAADDRCDQLVSCFAQLSWHLVPPSILSKFRNMLIELAIRHVHHTEKIFRCALQHFCPVVLKQDENSGNQRELTEADQRNYYKMAHHIITAVLKCQPTSTKNLLRCAQSALPHRMSASEKLRAYIRNAIQLAEKVPQLKRDVWMMVIEEIVTIDNFSTHSVEETSDTTSMGVPSIFAMDEEIEESNENEKEKQHSKSVDLLDSIISDIIFYIAKVHGVEDETKQFDSSWLSFVISSPSEVFPLFLSLLESHCLMSVHLHYVPFIWLYLGSLNKDYLSNLCDSLWSVVMRPSRVQSDMKKSHGAAAYLASFLARAKYANAKYAFHWIKKISGWLVQYVDECGPVNMGIGIRHGTFYALSQALFIIFSFRYKEFVKNEDQMEELKRLSLGRIIHSPLDPFKHINRHVALCFSAISRSLQLVYCCHLVPSEQQTEIQRSFEDMFPLDDSCSLSVSGAVIHRLLRKFAPLAEDVHAVRSAIEKAQNSQIEDATFDYLDEDEDVQMDVVDVLSFPCTRMQSHTFTRRNRGAASICLNGSVSHNRIYQDQQPSTSRHIPRSTSLAPVIDRRNGGIRDPALPPTYHPRFHDEISVRRMPHTRIPGTDLVISKIAFGSAPISGMFGNVTDSITEIIETALRLGINYIDTAYWYGQSRSELILGKVLAKIPRKAYYISTKVGRFELDYARTFDFRADKILESLTNSLMRLKLTYIDICYIQIHDTDFAPNESIILYETLQALEMAKHCGKIRYIGLTGYPLPKLASVIAASPVRIDVVMTYCHGSLNDNSLGQHTAFFRSKNVGVINSGALSWGLLTEKGPPPWHPANENIKDTCLAAVQYCASKKMDISRFALEYAINFPHTICCVVGMDCVQQVRDNVELACNCALTELENRVRDRVMRRYLDLLENQGWEGVNVEQYWKRLKKLGLTALATHRMPLEFRGLRYLSEKEIDENLAAEKYSESPELADISKSDLTPSVYEGGLKVWECALDLCNYVEQEKDALSGKTVLELGCGAGLPALMALKLGAPKAVFQDYNRFVLECFTKKNVELNGISQERVEFVGGPWSETKNLVEEKSFDFILTTETIYSEDHYGTLLDLFNYALADSGIILLAAKTYYFGVGGSVAAFLDATTKHAKFDHKIIKNIDEGVPRQIVELRRK
;
A
#
# COMPACT_ATOMS: atom_id res chain seq x y z
N MET A 1 -34.70 -40.82 18.74
CA MET A 1 -35.43 -39.53 18.58
C MET A 1 -36.91 -39.81 18.34
N GLN A 2 -37.76 -39.61 19.35
CA GLN A 2 -39.18 -39.30 19.18
C GLN A 2 -39.42 -38.06 20.03
N ILE A 3 -39.73 -36.93 19.39
CA ILE A 3 -40.26 -35.75 20.08
C ILE A 3 -41.78 -35.94 20.09
N LYS A 4 -42.35 -35.99 21.29
CA LYS A 4 -43.78 -36.05 21.55
C LYS A 4 -44.38 -34.66 21.32
N GLU A 5 -45.43 -34.57 20.51
CA GLU A 5 -46.41 -33.48 20.57
C GLU A 5 -47.58 -33.92 21.49
N GLU A 6 -48.01 -33.03 22.37
CA GLU A 6 -49.18 -33.17 23.24
C GLU A 6 -50.50 -32.84 22.51
N PRO A 7 -51.66 -33.27 23.03
CA PRO A 7 -52.84 -33.60 22.21
C PRO A 7 -53.90 -32.50 22.15
N ALA A 8 -54.64 -32.46 21.02
CA ALA A 8 -55.97 -31.89 20.93
C ALA A 8 -57.03 -33.00 21.04
N ALA A 9 -58.10 -32.72 21.77
CA ALA A 9 -59.15 -33.67 22.16
C ALA A 9 -60.24 -33.89 21.08
N ASP A 10 -60.86 -35.07 21.21
CA ASP A 10 -62.22 -35.50 20.80
C ASP A 10 -62.52 -36.22 19.46
N ALA A 11 -62.84 -37.53 19.63
CA ALA A 11 -63.83 -38.39 18.95
C ALA A 11 -63.46 -39.15 17.63
N PRO A 12 -64.12 -40.29 17.27
CA PRO A 12 -63.63 -41.63 17.62
C PRO A 12 -63.41 -42.60 16.42
N SER A 13 -62.59 -43.63 16.70
CA SER A 13 -62.54 -44.97 16.10
C SER A 13 -62.30 -45.11 14.58
N THR A 14 -61.16 -45.68 14.21
CA THR A 14 -61.07 -46.85 13.30
C THR A 14 -59.66 -47.44 13.36
N SER A 15 -59.61 -48.77 13.45
CA SER A 15 -58.43 -49.63 13.58
C SER A 15 -57.33 -49.38 12.53
N ARG A 16 -56.07 -49.28 12.96
CA ARG A 16 -54.88 -49.46 12.09
C ARG A 16 -53.95 -50.54 12.64
N PRO A 17 -53.31 -51.35 11.77
CA PRO A 17 -52.57 -52.55 12.14
C PRO A 17 -51.16 -52.22 12.70
N ALA A 18 -50.58 -53.23 13.35
CA ALA A 18 -49.33 -53.20 14.12
C ALA A 18 -48.14 -52.47 13.43
N LYS A 19 -47.49 -51.56 14.18
CA LYS A 19 -46.20 -50.96 13.81
C LYS A 19 -45.08 -51.98 14.00
N GLN A 20 -44.45 -52.41 12.91
CA GLN A 20 -43.15 -53.05 12.91
C GLN A 20 -42.11 -52.11 13.54
N THR A 21 -41.34 -52.63 14.49
CA THR A 21 -40.16 -51.99 15.09
C THR A 21 -39.05 -51.85 14.05
N THR A 22 -38.67 -50.62 13.71
CA THR A 22 -37.50 -50.32 12.88
C THR A 22 -36.20 -50.62 13.64
N PRO A 23 -35.19 -51.24 13.02
CA PRO A 23 -33.91 -51.57 13.67
C PRO A 23 -33.12 -50.29 14.02
N ASN A 24 -32.37 -50.32 15.13
CA ASN A 24 -31.44 -49.26 15.54
C ASN A 24 -30.28 -49.20 14.53
N ILE A 25 -30.37 -48.29 13.56
CA ILE A 25 -29.31 -48.04 12.57
C ILE A 25 -28.15 -47.31 13.26
N THR A 26 -26.94 -47.86 13.15
CA THR A 26 -25.72 -47.27 13.74
C THR A 26 -25.14 -46.18 12.84
N GLY A 27 -24.45 -45.18 13.42
CA GLY A 27 -23.78 -44.11 12.65
C GLY A 27 -22.83 -44.63 11.55
N LYS A 28 -22.21 -45.79 11.76
CA LYS A 28 -21.37 -46.48 10.77
C LYS A 28 -22.15 -46.93 9.53
N GLU A 29 -23.31 -47.54 9.75
CA GLU A 29 -24.18 -48.02 8.67
C GLU A 29 -24.73 -46.85 7.86
N VAL A 30 -25.10 -45.75 8.53
CA VAL A 30 -25.55 -44.53 7.85
C VAL A 30 -24.45 -43.96 6.96
N LEU A 31 -23.21 -43.86 7.46
CA LEU A 31 -22.08 -43.37 6.67
C LEU A 31 -21.78 -44.28 5.48
N LYS A 32 -21.81 -45.60 5.66
CA LYS A 32 -21.57 -46.54 4.57
C LYS A 32 -22.64 -46.42 3.47
N SER A 33 -23.92 -46.42 3.85
CA SER A 33 -25.03 -46.28 2.89
C SER A 33 -25.02 -44.91 2.19
N PHE A 34 -24.62 -43.85 2.90
CA PHE A 34 -24.45 -42.53 2.30
C PHE A 34 -23.34 -42.53 1.24
N LEU A 35 -22.19 -43.15 1.53
CA LEU A 35 -21.07 -43.28 0.58
C LEU A 35 -21.40 -44.22 -0.60
N GLU A 36 -22.37 -45.12 -0.45
CA GLU A 36 -22.89 -45.98 -1.53
C GLU A 36 -23.95 -45.27 -2.40
N GLY A 37 -24.36 -44.05 -2.04
CA GLY A 37 -25.30 -43.22 -2.82
C GLY A 37 -26.78 -43.44 -2.52
N ASP A 38 -27.12 -44.02 -1.36
CA ASP A 38 -28.52 -44.23 -0.96
C ASP A 38 -29.21 -42.90 -0.58
N HIS A 39 -30.30 -42.58 -1.29
CA HIS A 39 -31.13 -41.40 -1.05
C HIS A 39 -31.74 -41.37 0.37
N ALA A 40 -32.07 -42.51 0.97
CA ALA A 40 -32.60 -42.57 2.33
C ALA A 40 -31.52 -42.27 3.37
N ALA A 41 -30.27 -42.65 3.09
CA ALA A 41 -29.12 -42.37 3.94
C ALA A 41 -28.73 -40.88 3.93
N LEU A 42 -28.95 -40.17 2.82
CA LEU A 42 -28.66 -38.73 2.71
C LEU A 42 -29.49 -37.87 3.68
N LEU A 43 -30.78 -38.16 3.82
CA LEU A 43 -31.67 -37.51 4.80
C LEU A 43 -31.25 -37.82 6.25
N THR A 44 -30.77 -39.05 6.49
CA THR A 44 -30.34 -39.48 7.83
C THR A 44 -28.99 -38.86 8.21
N TYR A 45 -28.07 -38.76 7.26
CA TYR A 45 -26.80 -38.05 7.40
C TYR A 45 -27.01 -36.56 7.74
N ALA A 46 -27.91 -35.86 7.02
CA ALA A 46 -28.24 -34.47 7.33
C ALA A 46 -28.81 -34.29 8.75
N LYS A 47 -29.67 -35.24 9.20
CA LYS A 47 -30.19 -35.25 10.58
C LYS A 47 -29.10 -35.43 11.63
N ILE A 48 -28.09 -36.27 11.35
CA ILE A 48 -26.94 -36.45 12.24
C ILE A 48 -26.14 -35.16 12.37
N CYS A 49 -25.82 -34.50 11.24
CA CYS A 49 -25.11 -33.21 11.26
C CYS A 49 -25.88 -32.15 12.07
N ASN A 50 -27.20 -32.06 11.87
CA ASN A 50 -28.06 -31.17 12.65
C ASN A 50 -28.09 -31.53 14.14
N ALA A 51 -28.09 -32.83 14.48
CA ALA A 51 -28.08 -33.28 15.87
C ALA A 51 -26.79 -32.90 16.60
N ILE A 52 -25.63 -32.94 15.91
CA ILE A 52 -24.36 -32.46 16.47
C ILE A 52 -24.41 -30.96 16.72
N GLY A 53 -25.06 -30.18 15.85
CA GLY A 53 -25.23 -28.73 16.00
C GLY A 53 -26.07 -28.28 17.20
N ILE A 54 -26.88 -29.17 17.80
CA ILE A 54 -27.76 -28.87 18.94
C ILE A 54 -27.39 -29.67 20.21
N LEU A 55 -26.11 -30.06 20.34
CA LEU A 55 -25.61 -30.85 21.47
C LEU A 55 -25.83 -30.16 22.82
N ASP A 56 -25.77 -28.83 22.87
CA ASP A 56 -26.04 -27.99 24.04
C ASP A 56 -27.41 -28.27 24.67
N LYS A 57 -28.43 -28.57 23.85
CA LYS A 57 -29.81 -28.85 24.28
C LYS A 57 -30.04 -30.31 24.69
N MET A 58 -29.06 -31.19 24.49
CA MET A 58 -29.19 -32.62 24.81
C MET A 58 -28.74 -32.94 26.23
N GLN A 59 -29.35 -33.95 26.86
CA GLN A 59 -28.85 -34.52 28.12
C GLN A 59 -27.49 -35.20 27.90
N GLU A 60 -26.62 -35.17 28.91
CA GLU A 60 -25.24 -35.67 28.84
C GLU A 60 -25.15 -37.13 28.36
N SER A 61 -26.02 -38.01 28.84
CA SER A 61 -26.09 -39.42 28.41
C SER A 61 -26.38 -39.58 26.92
N ALA A 62 -27.21 -38.70 26.34
CA ALA A 62 -27.52 -38.68 24.92
C ALA A 62 -26.37 -38.12 24.08
N ARG A 63 -25.59 -37.16 24.61
CA ARG A 63 -24.37 -36.63 23.95
C ARG A 63 -23.32 -37.73 23.82
N VAL A 64 -23.09 -38.49 24.89
CA VAL A 64 -22.15 -39.63 24.89
C VAL A 64 -22.58 -40.66 23.84
N GLN A 65 -23.85 -41.09 23.86
CA GLN A 65 -24.36 -42.09 22.92
C GLN A 65 -24.29 -41.65 21.45
N LEU A 66 -24.43 -40.36 21.15
CA LEU A 66 -24.30 -39.84 19.80
C LEU A 66 -22.84 -39.83 19.34
N LEU A 67 -21.94 -39.25 20.13
CA LEU A 67 -20.53 -39.09 19.76
C LEU A 67 -19.78 -40.43 19.69
N GLU A 68 -20.10 -41.38 20.56
CA GLU A 68 -19.45 -42.70 20.55
C GLU A 68 -19.69 -43.50 19.26
N GLN A 69 -20.78 -43.23 18.53
CA GLN A 69 -21.05 -43.90 17.26
C GLN A 69 -20.04 -43.57 16.15
N PHE A 70 -19.27 -42.50 16.30
CA PHE A 70 -18.36 -42.01 15.26
C PHE A 70 -16.88 -42.26 15.58
N PHE A 71 -16.52 -42.66 16.81
CA PHE A 71 -15.13 -42.90 17.19
C PHE A 71 -14.47 -44.04 16.40
N ASP A 72 -15.23 -45.08 16.05
CA ASP A 72 -14.75 -46.26 15.30
C ASP A 72 -15.03 -46.17 13.78
N CYS A 73 -15.42 -44.98 13.30
CA CYS A 73 -15.85 -44.73 11.91
C CYS A 73 -14.99 -43.70 11.19
N THR A 74 -13.83 -43.33 11.74
CA THR A 74 -12.93 -42.31 11.17
C THR A 74 -12.49 -42.63 9.74
N ASP A 75 -12.34 -43.92 9.43
CA ASP A 75 -12.08 -44.46 8.08
C ASP A 75 -13.10 -44.00 7.03
N LEU A 76 -14.38 -43.96 7.41
CA LEU A 76 -15.50 -43.59 6.52
C LEU A 76 -15.78 -42.08 6.61
N ALA A 77 -15.66 -41.51 7.80
CA ALA A 77 -15.97 -40.11 8.06
C ALA A 77 -14.93 -39.15 7.46
N ALA A 78 -13.74 -39.63 7.10
CA ALA A 78 -12.69 -38.82 6.48
C ALA A 78 -12.77 -38.75 4.93
N ASP A 79 -13.73 -39.44 4.31
CA ASP A 79 -14.03 -39.30 2.87
C ASP A 79 -14.48 -37.87 2.56
N ASP A 80 -14.01 -37.30 1.45
CA ASP A 80 -14.31 -35.93 1.01
C ASP A 80 -15.83 -35.62 0.96
N ARG A 81 -16.69 -36.63 0.76
CA ARG A 81 -18.15 -36.48 0.76
C ARG A 81 -18.75 -36.25 2.15
N CYS A 82 -18.03 -36.62 3.21
CA CYS A 82 -18.42 -36.44 4.60
C CYS A 82 -17.93 -35.11 5.21
N ASP A 83 -17.52 -34.15 4.37
CA ASP A 83 -16.94 -32.87 4.82
C ASP A 83 -17.84 -32.06 5.77
N GLN A 84 -19.15 -32.14 5.58
CA GLN A 84 -20.12 -31.48 6.46
C GLN A 84 -20.08 -32.05 7.89
N LEU A 85 -19.97 -33.37 8.04
CA LEU A 85 -19.89 -34.01 9.35
C LEU A 85 -18.59 -33.67 10.07
N VAL A 86 -17.46 -33.70 9.35
CA VAL A 86 -16.16 -33.30 9.90
C VAL A 86 -16.16 -31.83 10.30
N SER A 87 -16.82 -30.96 9.52
CA SER A 87 -17.01 -29.56 9.87
C SER A 87 -17.82 -29.37 11.16
N CYS A 88 -18.88 -30.15 11.35
CA CYS A 88 -19.66 -30.14 12.60
C CYS A 88 -18.79 -30.55 13.81
N PHE A 89 -17.93 -31.58 13.68
CA PHE A 89 -17.01 -31.95 14.76
C PHE A 89 -15.95 -30.88 15.04
N ALA A 90 -15.40 -30.26 13.99
CA ALA A 90 -14.38 -29.21 14.12
C ALA A 90 -14.92 -27.92 14.75
N GLN A 91 -16.20 -27.61 14.57
CA GLN A 91 -16.85 -26.42 15.14
C GLN A 91 -17.42 -26.64 16.55
N LEU A 92 -17.38 -27.88 17.06
CA LEU A 92 -17.96 -28.20 18.36
C LEU A 92 -17.15 -27.57 19.50
N SER A 93 -17.85 -26.86 20.38
CA SER A 93 -17.22 -26.32 21.60
C SER A 93 -16.89 -27.45 22.58
N TRP A 94 -15.62 -27.54 23.01
CA TRP A 94 -15.16 -28.68 23.81
C TRP A 94 -15.80 -28.80 25.20
N HIS A 95 -16.35 -27.71 25.74
CA HIS A 95 -17.11 -27.75 27.01
C HIS A 95 -18.42 -28.53 26.91
N LEU A 96 -18.96 -28.74 25.70
CA LEU A 96 -20.14 -29.56 25.46
C LEU A 96 -19.81 -31.05 25.41
N VAL A 97 -18.53 -31.41 25.23
CA VAL A 97 -18.06 -32.79 25.17
C VAL A 97 -17.86 -33.32 26.59
N PRO A 98 -18.58 -34.39 26.99
CA PRO A 98 -18.46 -34.96 28.33
C PRO A 98 -17.01 -35.39 28.66
N PRO A 99 -16.50 -35.10 29.87
CA PRO A 99 -15.12 -35.42 30.26
C PRO A 99 -14.76 -36.91 30.11
N SER A 100 -15.73 -37.80 30.24
CA SER A 100 -15.58 -39.25 30.09
C SER A 100 -15.13 -39.69 28.69
N ILE A 101 -15.47 -38.92 27.65
CA ILE A 101 -15.16 -39.23 26.25
C ILE A 101 -14.23 -38.22 25.58
N LEU A 102 -13.79 -37.17 26.29
CA LEU A 102 -12.96 -36.10 25.74
C LEU A 102 -11.63 -36.61 25.15
N SER A 103 -11.01 -37.61 25.78
CA SER A 103 -9.78 -38.24 25.28
C SER A 103 -10.00 -39.03 23.98
N LYS A 104 -11.14 -39.73 23.87
CA LYS A 104 -11.54 -40.43 22.64
C LYS A 104 -11.83 -39.42 21.53
N PHE A 105 -12.55 -38.34 21.83
CA PHE A 105 -12.86 -37.27 20.88
C PHE A 105 -11.59 -36.59 20.34
N ARG A 106 -10.62 -36.29 21.20
CA ARG A 106 -9.30 -35.78 20.79
C ARG A 106 -8.63 -36.70 19.78
N ASN A 107 -8.58 -38.01 20.07
CA ASN A 107 -7.94 -38.98 19.18
C ASN A 107 -8.70 -39.06 17.83
N MET A 108 -10.03 -38.99 17.85
CA MET A 108 -10.85 -38.93 16.64
C MET A 108 -10.47 -37.71 15.76
N LEU A 109 -10.32 -36.51 16.33
CA LEU A 109 -9.92 -35.32 15.56
C LEU A 109 -8.51 -35.45 14.95
N ILE A 110 -7.59 -36.11 15.67
CA ILE A 110 -6.22 -36.35 15.18
C ILE A 110 -6.25 -37.30 13.98
N GLU A 111 -6.95 -38.44 14.09
CA GLU A 111 -7.19 -39.39 13.01
C GLU A 111 -7.91 -38.72 11.82
N LEU A 112 -8.83 -37.81 12.13
CA LEU A 112 -9.45 -36.79 11.27
C LEU A 112 -8.45 -36.17 10.27
N ALA A 113 -7.49 -35.47 10.85
CA ALA A 113 -6.50 -34.70 10.12
C ALA A 113 -5.44 -35.57 9.44
N ILE A 114 -5.01 -36.67 10.09
CA ILE A 114 -3.96 -37.55 9.56
C ILE A 114 -4.49 -38.36 8.36
N ARG A 115 -5.73 -38.87 8.48
CA ARG A 115 -6.52 -39.61 7.48
C ARG A 115 -6.43 -38.98 6.09
N HIS A 116 -6.95 -37.75 6.04
CA HIS A 116 -7.12 -37.01 4.80
C HIS A 116 -6.64 -35.57 4.98
N VAL A 117 -5.64 -35.19 4.17
CA VAL A 117 -4.94 -33.89 4.27
C VAL A 117 -5.90 -32.69 4.10
N HIS A 118 -6.98 -32.85 3.35
CA HIS A 118 -7.93 -31.76 3.10
C HIS A 118 -8.70 -31.32 4.37
N HIS A 119 -8.84 -32.19 5.38
CA HIS A 119 -9.45 -31.84 6.67
C HIS A 119 -8.45 -31.22 7.67
N THR A 120 -7.13 -31.34 7.42
CA THR A 120 -6.08 -30.87 8.34
C THR A 120 -6.23 -29.40 8.71
N GLU A 121 -6.57 -28.55 7.74
CA GLU A 121 -6.79 -27.11 7.99
C GLU A 121 -7.94 -26.87 8.98
N LYS A 122 -9.06 -27.59 8.82
CA LYS A 122 -10.24 -27.47 9.69
C LYS A 122 -9.90 -27.84 11.14
N ILE A 123 -9.13 -28.92 11.32
CA ILE A 123 -8.71 -29.38 12.64
C ILE A 123 -7.69 -28.42 13.27
N PHE A 124 -6.78 -27.83 12.50
CA PHE A 124 -5.90 -26.78 13.02
C PHE A 124 -6.69 -25.55 13.47
N ARG A 125 -7.66 -25.08 12.69
CA ARG A 125 -8.54 -23.98 13.09
C ARG A 125 -9.31 -24.30 14.39
N CYS A 126 -9.86 -25.51 14.49
CA CYS A 126 -10.52 -26.01 15.71
C CYS A 126 -9.61 -25.92 16.94
N ALA A 127 -8.37 -26.43 16.85
CA ALA A 127 -7.43 -26.42 17.96
C ALA A 127 -7.00 -24.99 18.34
N LEU A 128 -6.70 -24.14 17.34
CA LEU A 128 -6.25 -22.77 17.56
C LEU A 128 -7.36 -21.87 18.13
N GLN A 129 -8.62 -22.10 17.78
CA GLN A 129 -9.76 -21.36 18.36
C GLN A 129 -9.85 -21.56 19.89
N HIS A 130 -9.39 -22.72 20.38
CA HIS A 130 -9.32 -23.07 21.81
C HIS A 130 -8.03 -22.58 22.50
N PHE A 131 -7.17 -21.81 21.83
CA PHE A 131 -6.11 -21.04 22.50
C PHE A 131 -6.67 -19.85 23.29
N CYS A 132 -7.91 -19.43 22.97
CA CYS A 132 -8.66 -18.43 23.71
C CYS A 132 -9.43 -19.07 24.88
N PRO A 133 -9.61 -18.36 26.02
CA PRO A 133 -10.46 -18.81 27.11
C PRO A 133 -11.92 -18.87 26.66
N VAL A 134 -12.63 -19.89 27.13
CA VAL A 134 -14.08 -20.03 26.92
C VAL A 134 -14.79 -19.13 27.94
N VAL A 135 -15.46 -18.09 27.45
CA VAL A 135 -16.29 -17.21 28.29
C VAL A 135 -17.74 -17.67 28.17
N LEU A 136 -18.27 -18.28 29.22
CA LEU A 136 -19.68 -18.65 29.31
C LEU A 136 -20.50 -17.40 29.70
N LYS A 137 -21.53 -17.05 28.93
CA LYS A 137 -22.46 -15.97 29.30
C LYS A 137 -23.32 -16.48 30.46
N GLN A 138 -23.40 -15.72 31.55
CA GLN A 138 -24.33 -16.02 32.63
C GLN A 138 -25.76 -15.77 32.13
N ASP A 139 -26.51 -16.84 31.85
CA ASP A 139 -27.95 -16.76 31.65
C ASP A 139 -28.64 -16.75 33.02
N GLU A 140 -29.22 -15.61 33.41
CA GLU A 140 -29.95 -15.42 34.68
C GLU A 140 -31.16 -16.38 34.87
N ASN A 141 -31.54 -17.15 33.83
CA ASN A 141 -32.70 -18.04 33.83
C ASN A 141 -32.40 -19.55 33.67
N SER A 142 -31.14 -19.99 33.67
CA SER A 142 -30.82 -21.43 33.58
C SER A 142 -29.96 -21.92 34.76
N GLY A 143 -30.59 -22.50 35.77
CA GLY A 143 -29.95 -22.94 37.02
C GLY A 143 -29.06 -24.18 36.90
N ASN A 144 -28.38 -24.43 35.78
CA ASN A 144 -27.56 -25.64 35.60
C ASN A 144 -26.44 -25.49 34.54
N GLN A 145 -25.67 -24.39 34.58
CA GLN A 145 -24.39 -24.35 33.86
C GLN A 145 -23.23 -24.47 34.85
N ARG A 146 -22.41 -25.51 34.67
CA ARG A 146 -21.16 -25.71 35.40
C ARG A 146 -20.18 -24.61 34.97
N GLU A 147 -19.82 -23.72 35.89
CA GLU A 147 -18.74 -22.75 35.65
C GLU A 147 -17.44 -23.49 35.30
N LEU A 148 -16.76 -23.00 34.27
CA LEU A 148 -15.54 -23.63 33.78
C LEU A 148 -14.38 -23.28 34.72
N THR A 149 -13.79 -24.28 35.39
CA THR A 149 -12.67 -24.02 36.29
C THR A 149 -11.41 -23.68 35.51
N GLU A 150 -10.45 -22.95 36.10
CA GLU A 150 -9.15 -22.73 35.47
C GLU A 150 -8.43 -24.05 35.10
N ALA A 151 -8.63 -25.10 35.90
CA ALA A 151 -8.07 -26.41 35.63
C ALA A 151 -8.67 -27.03 34.35
N ASP A 152 -9.97 -26.87 34.14
CA ASP A 152 -10.66 -27.31 32.92
C ASP A 152 -10.15 -26.55 31.69
N GLN A 153 -10.00 -25.22 31.81
CA GLN A 153 -9.46 -24.39 30.72
C GLN A 153 -8.00 -24.78 30.38
N ARG A 154 -7.16 -25.04 31.38
CA ARG A 154 -5.78 -25.55 31.18
C ARG A 154 -5.78 -26.91 30.47
N ASN A 155 -6.76 -27.77 30.73
CA ASN A 155 -6.87 -29.05 30.03
C ASN A 155 -7.21 -28.87 28.54
N TYR A 156 -8.05 -27.89 28.19
CA TYR A 156 -8.30 -27.55 26.79
C TYR A 156 -7.07 -27.01 26.08
N TYR A 157 -6.29 -26.11 26.70
CA TYR A 157 -5.02 -25.68 26.11
C TYR A 157 -4.09 -26.88 25.85
N LYS A 158 -3.93 -27.78 26.82
CA LYS A 158 -3.13 -29.01 26.64
C LYS A 158 -3.64 -29.89 25.51
N MET A 159 -4.97 -30.02 25.37
CA MET A 159 -5.60 -30.77 24.29
C MET A 159 -5.32 -30.16 22.92
N ALA A 160 -5.47 -28.84 22.76
CA ALA A 160 -5.17 -28.12 21.53
C ALA A 160 -3.70 -28.30 21.10
N HIS A 161 -2.77 -28.08 22.03
CA HIS A 161 -1.35 -28.33 21.80
C HIS A 161 -1.07 -29.78 21.40
N HIS A 162 -1.75 -30.75 22.01
CA HIS A 162 -1.57 -32.17 21.69
C HIS A 162 -2.06 -32.50 20.28
N ILE A 163 -3.23 -31.99 19.87
CA ILE A 163 -3.78 -32.19 18.53
C ILE A 163 -2.78 -31.64 17.48
N ILE A 164 -2.37 -30.38 17.63
CA ILE A 164 -1.46 -29.73 16.69
C ILE A 164 -0.13 -30.51 16.57
N THR A 165 0.48 -30.85 17.70
CA THR A 165 1.77 -31.56 17.70
C THR A 165 1.66 -33.00 17.19
N ALA A 166 0.56 -33.71 17.46
CA ALA A 166 0.34 -35.06 16.95
C ALA A 166 0.16 -35.06 15.42
N VAL A 167 -0.63 -34.12 14.89
CA VAL A 167 -0.85 -33.98 13.45
C VAL A 167 0.45 -33.61 12.73
N LEU A 168 1.21 -32.63 13.25
CA LEU A 168 2.49 -32.23 12.63
C LEU A 168 3.57 -33.32 12.68
N LYS A 169 3.58 -34.17 13.71
CA LYS A 169 4.49 -35.32 13.76
C LYS A 169 4.26 -36.29 12.58
N CYS A 170 3.00 -36.46 12.18
CA CYS A 170 2.62 -37.32 11.06
C CYS A 170 2.67 -36.59 9.72
N GLN A 171 2.43 -35.27 9.69
CA GLN A 171 2.41 -34.44 8.48
C GLN A 171 3.27 -33.16 8.63
N PRO A 172 4.61 -33.25 8.57
CA PRO A 172 5.49 -32.09 8.76
C PRO A 172 5.33 -30.99 7.71
N THR A 173 4.86 -31.33 6.49
CA THR A 173 4.63 -30.37 5.40
C THR A 173 3.49 -29.40 5.68
N SER A 174 2.58 -29.74 6.60
CA SER A 174 1.41 -28.92 6.95
C SER A 174 1.74 -27.72 7.86
N THR A 175 3.01 -27.55 8.23
CA THR A 175 3.52 -26.44 9.07
C THR A 175 3.16 -25.06 8.53
N LYS A 176 3.31 -24.82 7.21
CA LYS A 176 2.87 -23.56 6.58
C LYS A 176 1.37 -23.35 6.66
N ASN A 177 0.59 -24.43 6.61
CA ASN A 177 -0.86 -24.34 6.72
C ASN A 177 -1.27 -23.94 8.15
N LEU A 178 -0.62 -24.55 9.16
CA LEU A 178 -0.81 -24.18 10.56
C LEU A 178 -0.49 -22.69 10.81
N LEU A 179 0.60 -22.17 10.24
CA LEU A 179 0.94 -20.75 10.38
C LEU A 179 -0.18 -19.83 9.86
N ARG A 180 -0.71 -20.12 8.67
CA ARG A 180 -1.86 -19.37 8.11
C ARG A 180 -3.08 -19.46 9.01
N CYS A 181 -3.37 -20.64 9.55
CA CYS A 181 -4.47 -20.81 10.51
C CYS A 181 -4.24 -20.00 11.78
N ALA A 182 -3.01 -19.99 12.32
CA ALA A 182 -2.66 -19.27 13.54
C ALA A 182 -2.76 -17.76 13.37
N GLN A 183 -2.35 -17.22 12.20
CA GLN A 183 -2.55 -15.81 11.87
C GLN A 183 -4.04 -15.48 11.78
N SER A 184 -4.86 -16.35 11.15
CA SER A 184 -6.30 -16.12 11.03
C SER A 184 -7.10 -16.29 12.33
N ALA A 185 -6.54 -17.00 13.32
CA ALA A 185 -7.19 -17.27 14.60
C ALA A 185 -6.77 -16.29 15.72
N LEU A 186 -5.81 -15.40 15.43
CA LEU A 186 -5.39 -14.35 16.36
C LEU A 186 -6.59 -13.44 16.70
N PRO A 187 -6.93 -13.24 17.98
CA PRO A 187 -8.03 -12.36 18.37
C PRO A 187 -7.78 -10.92 17.92
N HIS A 188 -8.85 -10.22 17.52
CA HIS A 188 -8.75 -8.79 17.17
C HIS A 188 -8.30 -7.95 18.38
N ARG A 189 -7.49 -6.91 18.17
CA ARG A 189 -6.98 -5.99 19.22
C ARG A 189 -8.05 -5.36 20.13
N MET A 190 -9.27 -5.16 19.61
CA MET A 190 -10.42 -4.63 20.38
C MET A 190 -11.19 -5.71 21.17
N SER A 191 -10.80 -6.99 21.06
CA SER A 191 -11.41 -8.08 21.82
C SER A 191 -11.05 -8.00 23.31
N ALA A 192 -11.75 -8.74 24.16
CA ALA A 192 -11.45 -8.79 25.58
C ALA A 192 -9.96 -9.10 25.84
N SER A 193 -9.30 -8.26 26.63
CA SER A 193 -7.85 -8.29 26.90
C SER A 193 -7.32 -9.68 27.28
N GLU A 194 -8.13 -10.45 28.01
CA GLU A 194 -7.81 -11.81 28.44
C GLU A 194 -7.68 -12.81 27.27
N LYS A 195 -8.47 -12.65 26.21
CA LYS A 195 -8.45 -13.55 25.05
C LYS A 195 -7.14 -13.41 24.27
N LEU A 196 -6.73 -12.17 24.00
CA LEU A 196 -5.50 -11.91 23.26
C LEU A 196 -4.27 -12.36 24.05
N ARG A 197 -4.20 -12.03 25.35
CA ARG A 197 -3.10 -12.46 26.22
C ARG A 197 -2.98 -13.99 26.27
N ALA A 198 -4.10 -14.69 26.49
CA ALA A 198 -4.12 -16.16 26.53
C ALA A 198 -3.71 -16.78 25.19
N TYR A 199 -4.14 -16.20 24.06
CA TYR A 199 -3.75 -16.66 22.74
C TYR A 199 -2.23 -16.52 22.54
N ILE A 200 -1.65 -15.37 22.87
CA ILE A 200 -0.21 -15.11 22.77
C ILE A 200 0.59 -16.09 23.64
N ARG A 201 0.19 -16.30 24.90
CA ARG A 201 0.82 -17.30 25.79
C ARG A 201 0.81 -18.70 25.17
N ASN A 202 -0.30 -19.11 24.59
CA ASN A 202 -0.40 -20.41 23.92
C ASN A 202 0.40 -20.46 22.61
N ALA A 203 0.46 -19.37 21.85
CA ALA A 203 1.29 -19.27 20.65
C ALA A 203 2.79 -19.38 20.98
N ILE A 204 3.26 -18.72 22.05
CA ILE A 204 4.64 -18.83 22.54
C ILE A 204 4.96 -20.28 22.94
N GLN A 205 4.07 -20.96 23.66
CA GLN A 205 4.24 -22.38 23.97
C GLN A 205 4.28 -23.25 22.71
N LEU A 206 3.49 -22.91 21.69
CA LEU A 206 3.48 -23.62 20.41
C LEU A 206 4.81 -23.44 19.67
N ALA A 207 5.37 -22.23 19.69
CA ALA A 207 6.68 -21.92 19.11
C ALA A 207 7.81 -22.77 19.72
N GLU A 208 7.77 -23.02 21.03
CA GLU A 208 8.72 -23.91 21.70
C GLU A 208 8.53 -25.38 21.30
N LYS A 209 7.28 -25.83 21.15
CA LYS A 209 6.97 -27.22 20.74
C LYS A 209 7.25 -27.50 19.27
N VAL A 210 7.19 -26.47 18.43
CA VAL A 210 7.36 -26.56 16.97
C VAL A 210 8.43 -25.54 16.54
N PRO A 211 9.73 -25.88 16.68
CA PRO A 211 10.82 -24.95 16.39
C PRO A 211 10.80 -24.36 14.97
N GLN A 212 10.27 -25.10 14.00
CA GLN A 212 10.12 -24.66 12.61
C GLN A 212 9.24 -23.41 12.46
N LEU A 213 8.28 -23.20 13.37
CA LEU A 213 7.39 -22.04 13.37
C LEU A 213 7.85 -20.93 14.30
N LYS A 214 8.91 -21.14 15.08
CA LYS A 214 9.29 -20.24 16.16
C LYS A 214 9.52 -18.82 15.67
N ARG A 215 10.27 -18.66 14.58
CA ARG A 215 10.50 -17.33 13.97
C ARG A 215 9.19 -16.68 13.54
N ASP A 216 8.35 -17.41 12.82
CA ASP A 216 7.12 -16.87 12.24
C ASP A 216 6.08 -16.51 13.32
N VAL A 217 5.99 -17.31 14.38
CA VAL A 217 5.11 -17.02 15.53
C VAL A 217 5.61 -15.80 16.29
N TRP A 218 6.91 -15.68 16.55
CA TRP A 218 7.45 -14.49 17.20
C TRP A 218 7.30 -13.24 16.34
N MET A 219 7.44 -13.34 15.01
CA MET A 219 7.11 -12.24 14.10
C MET A 219 5.65 -11.80 14.27
N MET A 220 4.70 -12.74 14.23
CA MET A 220 3.27 -12.47 14.44
C MET A 220 3.00 -11.81 15.80
N VAL A 221 3.63 -12.27 16.88
CA VAL A 221 3.46 -11.68 18.22
C VAL A 221 4.04 -10.26 18.29
N ILE A 222 5.25 -10.04 17.76
CA ILE A 222 5.88 -8.71 17.77
C ILE A 222 5.09 -7.71 16.91
N GLU A 223 4.61 -8.12 15.73
CA GLU A 223 3.78 -7.30 14.85
C GLU A 223 2.49 -6.83 15.55
N GLU A 224 1.82 -7.72 16.28
CA GLU A 224 0.61 -7.38 17.02
C GLU A 224 0.88 -6.39 18.17
N ILE A 225 1.90 -6.62 18.99
CA ILE A 225 2.20 -5.70 20.11
C ILE A 225 2.71 -4.33 19.62
N VAL A 226 3.47 -4.28 18.53
CA VAL A 226 3.89 -3.03 17.87
C VAL A 226 2.67 -2.25 17.39
N THR A 227 1.67 -2.95 16.85
CA THR A 227 0.41 -2.32 16.41
C THR A 227 -0.38 -1.76 17.60
N ILE A 228 -0.45 -2.48 18.71
CA ILE A 228 -1.13 -2.03 19.95
C ILE A 228 -0.42 -0.82 20.57
N ASP A 229 0.91 -0.83 20.62
CA ASP A 229 1.73 0.26 21.15
C ASP A 229 1.55 1.57 20.35
N ASN A 230 1.65 1.50 19.02
CA ASN A 230 1.41 2.67 18.15
C ASN A 230 -0.01 3.23 18.32
N PHE A 231 -1.03 2.37 18.40
CA PHE A 231 -2.42 2.80 18.60
C PHE A 231 -2.62 3.48 19.96
N SER A 232 -2.01 2.95 21.02
CA SER A 232 -2.11 3.50 22.37
C SER A 232 -1.45 4.88 22.48
N THR A 233 -0.34 5.09 21.76
CA THR A 233 0.40 6.36 21.77
C THR A 233 -0.39 7.49 21.10
N HIS A 234 -1.01 7.25 19.94
CA HIS A 234 -1.85 8.26 19.28
C HIS A 234 -3.07 8.69 20.11
N SER A 235 -3.66 7.77 20.87
CA SER A 235 -4.79 8.11 21.76
C SER A 235 -4.41 9.02 22.94
N VAL A 236 -3.14 9.01 23.36
CA VAL A 236 -2.60 9.89 24.40
C VAL A 236 -2.21 11.26 23.80
N GLU A 237 -1.73 11.30 22.56
CA GLU A 237 -1.43 12.55 21.85
C GLU A 237 -2.72 13.35 21.53
N GLU A 238 -3.79 12.71 21.03
CA GLU A 238 -5.05 13.38 20.67
C GLU A 238 -5.84 13.94 21.88
N THR A 239 -5.67 13.36 23.08
CA THR A 239 -6.35 13.84 24.29
C THR A 239 -5.65 15.01 24.96
N SER A 240 -4.42 15.33 24.54
CA SER A 240 -3.64 16.45 25.09
C SER A 240 -4.01 17.82 24.50
N ASP A 241 -4.80 17.86 23.41
CA ASP A 241 -5.18 19.10 22.71
C ASP A 241 -6.23 19.97 23.45
N THR A 242 -6.74 19.58 24.62
CA THR A 242 -7.79 20.35 25.34
C THR A 242 -7.43 20.83 26.74
N THR A 243 -6.20 20.66 27.21
CA THR A 243 -5.73 21.30 28.45
C THR A 243 -4.28 21.74 28.31
N SER A 244 -3.97 22.97 28.71
CA SER A 244 -2.63 23.56 28.79
C SER A 244 -1.72 22.86 29.82
N MET A 245 -1.42 21.58 29.60
CA MET A 245 -0.50 20.77 30.41
C MET A 245 0.41 20.02 29.45
N GLY A 246 1.71 20.35 29.53
CA GLY A 246 2.70 20.11 28.49
C GLY A 246 3.03 18.65 28.20
N VAL A 247 3.49 18.41 26.97
CA VAL A 247 4.14 17.17 26.54
C VAL A 247 5.35 16.90 27.46
N PRO A 248 5.51 15.68 28.01
CA PRO A 248 6.66 15.34 28.85
C PRO A 248 7.97 15.56 28.09
N SER A 249 8.87 16.33 28.69
CA SER A 249 10.22 16.56 28.14
C SER A 249 11.08 15.30 28.34
N ILE A 250 11.81 14.87 27.30
CA ILE A 250 12.88 13.84 27.35
C ILE A 250 13.90 14.07 28.50
N PHE A 251 14.00 15.30 29.01
CA PHE A 251 14.87 15.70 30.12
C PHE A 251 14.11 16.07 31.40
N ALA A 252 12.90 15.56 31.62
CA ALA A 252 12.16 15.76 32.87
C ALA A 252 13.02 15.41 34.10
N MET A 253 13.06 16.32 35.08
CA MET A 253 13.91 16.18 36.27
C MET A 253 13.23 15.39 37.38
N ASP A 254 14.03 14.74 38.24
CA ASP A 254 13.55 13.89 39.35
C ASP A 254 12.54 14.59 40.29
N GLU A 255 12.73 15.89 40.58
CA GLU A 255 11.86 16.67 41.50
C GLU A 255 10.45 16.91 40.92
N GLU A 256 10.33 17.09 39.60
CA GLU A 256 9.04 17.34 38.92
C GLU A 256 8.18 16.06 38.83
N ILE A 257 8.82 14.89 38.76
CA ILE A 257 8.15 13.59 38.68
C ILE A 257 7.62 13.17 40.05
N GLU A 258 8.27 13.57 41.15
CA GLU A 258 7.81 13.24 42.51
C GLU A 258 6.66 14.16 42.98
N GLU A 259 6.65 15.44 42.63
CA GLU A 259 5.57 16.39 43.01
C GLU A 259 4.24 16.14 42.27
N SER A 260 4.28 15.60 41.05
CA SER A 260 3.07 15.22 40.30
C SER A 260 2.43 13.89 40.78
N ASN A 261 3.15 13.09 41.57
CA ASN A 261 2.83 11.69 41.86
C ASN A 261 1.86 11.46 43.05
N GLU A 262 1.51 12.49 43.84
CA GLU A 262 0.61 12.33 44.99
C GLU A 262 -0.86 12.67 44.70
N ASN A 263 -1.16 13.55 43.74
CA ASN A 263 -2.54 14.01 43.48
C ASN A 263 -3.20 13.41 42.22
N GLU A 264 -2.47 12.69 41.36
CA GLU A 264 -2.97 12.22 40.04
C GLU A 264 -3.09 10.69 39.87
N LYS A 265 -3.11 9.91 40.96
CA LYS A 265 -3.24 8.44 40.89
C LYS A 265 -4.57 7.91 40.32
N GLU A 266 -5.51 8.77 39.93
CA GLU A 266 -6.82 8.39 39.35
C GLU A 266 -7.04 8.82 37.89
N LYS A 267 -6.00 9.28 37.16
CA LYS A 267 -6.13 9.57 35.72
C LYS A 267 -6.01 8.30 34.87
N GLN A 268 -7.17 7.70 34.60
CA GLN A 268 -7.57 7.04 33.35
C GLN A 268 -6.49 6.20 32.61
N HIS A 269 -6.02 5.10 33.21
CA HIS A 269 -5.27 4.07 32.47
C HIS A 269 -6.14 3.45 31.37
N SER A 270 -5.67 3.53 30.13
CA SER A 270 -6.30 2.81 29.02
C SER A 270 -6.13 1.31 29.22
N LYS A 271 -7.23 0.54 29.11
CA LYS A 271 -7.23 -0.94 29.16
C LYS A 271 -6.25 -1.58 28.17
N SER A 272 -5.88 -0.87 27.10
CA SER A 272 -4.90 -1.31 26.10
C SER A 272 -3.47 -1.28 26.62
N VAL A 273 -3.12 -0.30 27.47
CA VAL A 273 -1.78 -0.18 28.07
C VAL A 273 -1.56 -1.28 29.11
N ASP A 274 -2.55 -1.56 29.96
CA ASP A 274 -2.50 -2.67 30.92
C ASP A 274 -2.34 -4.04 30.24
N LEU A 275 -3.01 -4.22 29.09
CA LEU A 275 -2.86 -5.41 28.26
C LEU A 275 -1.46 -5.51 27.68
N LEU A 276 -0.94 -4.43 27.10
CA LEU A 276 0.39 -4.37 26.51
C LEU A 276 1.48 -4.68 27.55
N ASP A 277 1.38 -4.06 28.73
CA ASP A 277 2.29 -4.30 29.86
C ASP A 277 2.21 -5.77 30.34
N SER A 278 1.00 -6.32 30.42
CA SER A 278 0.79 -7.75 30.75
C SER A 278 1.44 -8.69 29.74
N ILE A 279 1.39 -8.38 28.44
CA ILE A 279 2.02 -9.17 27.37
C ILE A 279 3.55 -9.00 27.40
N ILE A 280 4.05 -7.79 27.56
CA ILE A 280 5.50 -7.51 27.70
C ILE A 280 6.07 -8.27 28.91
N SER A 281 5.34 -8.27 30.03
CA SER A 281 5.66 -9.06 31.23
C SER A 281 5.76 -10.56 30.93
N ASP A 282 4.81 -11.12 30.16
CA ASP A 282 4.85 -12.53 29.73
C ASP A 282 6.06 -12.83 28.81
N ILE A 283 6.44 -11.89 27.93
CA ILE A 283 7.62 -12.01 27.06
C ILE A 283 8.92 -11.92 27.87
N ILE A 284 9.02 -10.98 28.82
CA ILE A 284 10.16 -10.86 29.75
C ILE A 284 10.31 -12.15 30.55
N PHE A 285 9.21 -12.70 31.06
CA PHE A 285 9.22 -13.99 31.76
C PHE A 285 9.72 -15.14 30.87
N TYR A 286 9.27 -15.22 29.61
CA TYR A 286 9.80 -16.19 28.65
C TYR A 286 11.31 -16.04 28.46
N ILE A 287 11.80 -14.82 28.25
CA ILE A 287 13.23 -14.54 28.06
C ILE A 287 14.02 -14.92 29.33
N ALA A 288 13.54 -14.53 30.51
CA ALA A 288 14.15 -14.86 31.79
C ALA A 288 14.30 -16.38 31.96
N LYS A 289 13.22 -17.12 31.66
CA LYS A 289 13.20 -18.58 31.76
C LYS A 289 14.15 -19.27 30.78
N VAL A 290 14.27 -18.79 29.54
CA VAL A 290 15.26 -19.28 28.56
C VAL A 290 16.69 -19.09 29.08
N HIS A 291 16.95 -17.98 29.78
CA HIS A 291 18.28 -17.62 30.30
C HIS A 291 18.58 -18.16 31.70
N GLY A 292 17.65 -18.91 32.30
CA GLY A 292 17.82 -19.47 33.64
C GLY A 292 17.87 -18.41 34.75
N VAL A 293 17.27 -17.25 34.54
CA VAL A 293 17.18 -16.18 35.55
C VAL A 293 16.01 -16.46 36.48
N GLU A 294 16.28 -16.54 37.78
CA GLU A 294 15.24 -16.70 38.79
C GLU A 294 14.47 -15.37 38.97
N ASP A 295 13.14 -15.44 39.03
CA ASP A 295 12.31 -14.29 39.34
C ASP A 295 12.36 -14.00 40.85
N GLU A 296 13.32 -13.17 41.26
CA GLU A 296 13.45 -12.69 42.64
C GLU A 296 12.23 -11.89 43.12
N THR A 297 11.47 -11.30 42.18
CA THR A 297 10.33 -10.43 42.51
C THR A 297 9.02 -11.19 42.69
N LYS A 298 8.93 -12.45 42.23
CA LYS A 298 7.71 -13.27 42.18
C LYS A 298 6.51 -12.55 41.53
N GLN A 299 6.76 -11.55 40.69
CA GLN A 299 5.71 -10.78 40.04
C GLN A 299 5.20 -11.48 38.78
N PHE A 300 5.98 -12.39 38.19
CA PHE A 300 5.59 -13.08 36.97
C PHE A 300 4.72 -14.31 37.26
N ASP A 301 3.62 -14.45 36.51
CA ASP A 301 2.82 -15.66 36.49
C ASP A 301 3.60 -16.79 35.81
N SER A 302 4.25 -17.62 36.62
CA SER A 302 5.05 -18.75 36.13
C SER A 302 4.23 -19.98 35.75
N SER A 303 2.90 -19.96 35.94
CA SER A 303 2.05 -21.14 35.83
C SER A 303 1.79 -21.57 34.37
N TRP A 304 1.86 -20.64 33.41
CA TRP A 304 1.44 -20.90 32.02
C TRP A 304 2.53 -21.54 31.17
N LEU A 305 3.82 -21.26 31.41
CA LEU A 305 4.95 -21.81 30.67
C LEU A 305 5.72 -22.77 31.56
N SER A 306 5.49 -24.08 31.44
CA SER A 306 6.14 -25.09 32.29
C SER A 306 7.51 -25.54 31.78
N PHE A 307 7.72 -25.54 30.47
CA PHE A 307 8.94 -26.02 29.80
C PHE A 307 9.48 -24.97 28.83
N VAL A 308 10.77 -25.04 28.52
CA VAL A 308 11.44 -24.29 27.45
C VAL A 308 12.46 -25.24 26.82
N ILE A 309 12.52 -25.29 25.49
CA ILE A 309 13.46 -26.14 24.75
C ILE A 309 14.60 -25.29 24.18
N SER A 310 14.30 -24.02 23.91
CA SER A 310 15.22 -23.06 23.32
C SER A 310 16.40 -22.70 24.21
N SER A 311 17.52 -22.38 23.56
CA SER A 311 18.73 -21.89 24.23
C SER A 311 18.89 -20.37 24.12
N PRO A 312 19.61 -19.72 25.04
CA PRO A 312 20.00 -18.32 24.95
C PRO A 312 20.60 -17.92 23.60
N SER A 313 21.48 -18.78 23.05
CA SER A 313 22.17 -18.58 21.76
C SER A 313 21.23 -18.54 20.55
N GLU A 314 20.02 -19.08 20.67
CA GLU A 314 19.03 -19.05 19.60
C GLU A 314 18.05 -17.88 19.74
N VAL A 315 17.67 -17.56 20.97
CA VAL A 315 16.65 -16.52 21.26
C VAL A 315 17.21 -15.12 21.05
N PHE A 316 18.45 -14.84 21.45
CA PHE A 316 19.03 -13.50 21.28
C PHE A 316 19.09 -13.06 19.80
N PRO A 317 19.67 -13.83 18.86
CA PRO A 317 19.67 -13.46 17.44
C PRO A 317 18.27 -13.33 16.83
N LEU A 318 17.32 -14.14 17.28
CA LEU A 318 15.92 -14.04 16.85
C LEU A 318 15.35 -12.67 17.23
N PHE A 319 15.41 -12.28 18.51
CA PHE A 319 14.90 -10.99 18.98
C PHE A 319 15.65 -9.80 18.38
N LEU A 320 16.96 -9.94 18.14
CA LEU A 320 17.74 -8.93 17.43
C LEU A 320 17.22 -8.72 15.99
N SER A 321 16.88 -9.80 15.28
CA SER A 321 16.29 -9.72 13.94
C SER A 321 14.87 -9.13 13.94
N LEU A 322 14.11 -9.34 15.01
CA LEU A 322 12.75 -8.80 15.17
C LEU A 322 12.78 -7.29 15.39
N LEU A 323 13.75 -6.78 16.16
CA LEU A 323 13.98 -5.34 16.31
C LEU A 323 14.17 -4.65 14.96
N GLU A 324 15.08 -5.19 14.13
CA GLU A 324 15.41 -4.60 12.83
C GLU A 324 14.23 -4.65 11.84
N SER A 325 13.41 -5.70 11.91
CA SER A 325 12.32 -5.91 10.96
C SER A 325 11.04 -5.13 11.30
N HIS A 326 10.72 -4.94 12.58
CA HIS A 326 9.42 -4.40 13.01
C HIS A 326 9.52 -3.11 13.83
N CYS A 327 10.58 -2.90 14.61
CA CYS A 327 10.63 -1.77 15.55
C CYS A 327 11.37 -0.54 15.00
N LEU A 328 12.43 -0.72 14.20
CA LEU A 328 13.24 0.41 13.71
C LEU A 328 12.50 1.35 12.75
N MET A 329 11.35 0.93 12.22
CA MET A 329 10.51 1.72 11.30
C MET A 329 9.30 2.37 11.98
N SER A 330 9.03 2.02 13.25
CA SER A 330 7.84 2.45 13.97
C SER A 330 8.18 3.60 14.90
N VAL A 331 7.54 4.75 14.68
CA VAL A 331 7.92 6.04 15.27
C VAL A 331 7.34 6.27 16.66
N HIS A 332 6.19 5.67 16.96
CA HIS A 332 5.44 5.86 18.21
C HIS A 332 5.47 4.60 19.08
N LEU A 333 6.68 4.09 19.40
CA LEU A 333 6.87 2.94 20.27
C LEU A 333 7.40 3.35 21.64
N HIS A 334 6.55 3.23 22.67
CA HIS A 334 6.89 3.59 24.03
C HIS A 334 7.18 2.38 24.92
N TYR A 335 6.40 1.30 24.78
CA TYR A 335 6.44 0.17 25.71
C TYR A 335 7.23 -1.02 25.18
N VAL A 336 7.03 -1.38 23.90
CA VAL A 336 7.69 -2.51 23.23
C VAL A 336 9.23 -2.48 23.31
N PRO A 337 9.93 -1.32 23.24
CA PRO A 337 11.38 -1.25 23.38
C PRO A 337 11.95 -1.83 24.69
N PHE A 338 11.16 -1.86 25.77
CA PHE A 338 11.60 -2.38 27.07
C PHE A 338 11.97 -3.88 27.04
N ILE A 339 11.43 -4.64 26.08
CA ILE A 339 11.82 -6.04 25.85
C ILE A 339 13.32 -6.15 25.58
N TRP A 340 13.86 -5.27 24.73
CA TRP A 340 15.28 -5.25 24.38
C TRP A 340 16.15 -4.63 25.47
N LEU A 341 15.61 -3.69 26.25
CA LEU A 341 16.30 -3.19 27.46
C LEU A 341 16.51 -4.32 28.46
N TYR A 342 15.49 -5.15 28.69
CA TYR A 342 15.62 -6.32 29.55
C TYR A 342 16.61 -7.33 28.97
N LEU A 343 16.47 -7.68 27.69
CA LEU A 343 17.36 -8.63 27.02
C LEU A 343 18.84 -8.20 27.12
N GLY A 344 19.15 -6.92 26.89
CA GLY A 344 20.51 -6.39 27.00
C GLY A 344 21.09 -6.43 28.41
N SER A 345 20.26 -6.52 29.46
CA SER A 345 20.71 -6.58 30.86
C SER A 345 21.27 -7.95 31.26
N LEU A 346 20.89 -9.00 30.52
CA LEU A 346 21.21 -10.40 30.88
C LEU A 346 22.68 -10.76 30.66
N ASN A 347 23.31 -10.14 29.65
CA ASN A 347 24.72 -10.37 29.32
C ASN A 347 25.35 -9.11 28.72
N LYS A 348 26.57 -8.79 29.14
CA LYS A 348 27.36 -7.67 28.58
C LYS A 348 27.56 -7.78 27.06
N ASP A 349 27.73 -9.00 26.56
CA ASP A 349 27.90 -9.23 25.11
C ASP A 349 26.63 -8.90 24.33
N TYR A 350 25.45 -9.04 24.94
CA TYR A 350 24.18 -8.74 24.28
C TYR A 350 24.02 -7.25 24.00
N LEU A 351 24.34 -6.39 24.96
CA LEU A 351 24.36 -4.94 24.72
C LEU A 351 25.38 -4.58 23.64
N SER A 352 26.57 -5.20 23.64
CA SER A 352 27.58 -4.96 22.61
C SER A 352 27.06 -5.32 21.22
N ASN A 353 26.57 -6.54 21.06
CA ASN A 353 26.04 -7.04 19.80
C ASN A 353 24.82 -6.25 19.33
N LEU A 354 23.96 -5.80 20.25
CA LEU A 354 22.82 -4.94 19.96
C LEU A 354 23.27 -3.60 19.38
N CYS A 355 24.18 -2.89 20.06
CA CYS A 355 24.71 -1.61 19.59
C CYS A 355 25.47 -1.76 18.26
N ASP A 356 26.27 -2.82 18.09
CA ASP A 356 27.00 -3.09 16.84
C ASP A 356 26.06 -3.42 15.68
N SER A 357 24.97 -4.15 15.93
CA SER A 357 23.95 -4.43 14.93
C SER A 357 23.20 -3.16 14.52
N LEU A 358 22.81 -2.32 15.49
CA LEU A 358 22.19 -1.01 15.21
C LEU A 358 23.14 -0.13 14.40
N TRP A 359 24.41 -0.05 14.79
CA TRP A 359 25.42 0.67 14.03
C TRP A 359 25.59 0.12 12.62
N SER A 360 25.58 -1.20 12.45
CA SER A 360 25.61 -1.82 11.12
C SER A 360 24.43 -1.35 10.27
N VAL A 361 23.22 -1.25 10.84
CA VAL A 361 22.04 -0.69 10.15
C VAL A 361 22.27 0.77 9.76
N VAL A 362 22.78 1.62 10.67
CA VAL A 362 23.07 3.03 10.38
C VAL A 362 24.11 3.20 9.27
N MET A 363 25.12 2.34 9.21
CA MET A 363 26.17 2.36 8.17
C MET A 363 25.74 1.73 6.84
N ARG A 364 24.54 1.12 6.82
CA ARG A 364 23.69 0.83 5.66
C ARG A 364 23.79 1.86 4.54
N PRO A 365 24.45 1.65 3.37
CA PRO A 365 24.31 2.59 2.27
C PRO A 365 22.83 2.71 1.91
N SER A 366 22.24 3.87 2.20
CA SER A 366 20.81 4.10 2.03
C SER A 366 20.49 4.18 0.54
N ARG A 367 19.83 3.16 0.01
CA ARG A 367 19.43 3.13 -1.40
C ARG A 367 17.99 3.62 -1.55
N VAL A 368 17.10 3.18 -0.65
CA VAL A 368 15.68 3.57 -0.62
C VAL A 368 15.34 4.34 0.66
N GLN A 369 14.25 5.12 0.63
CA GLN A 369 13.79 5.90 1.79
C GLN A 369 13.51 5.04 3.03
N SER A 370 13.09 3.78 2.86
CA SER A 370 12.91 2.85 3.98
C SER A 370 14.23 2.47 4.66
N ASP A 371 15.35 2.41 3.94
CA ASP A 371 16.67 2.18 4.55
C ASP A 371 17.11 3.39 5.38
N MET A 372 16.76 4.61 4.92
CA MET A 372 17.03 5.84 5.66
C MET A 372 16.23 5.88 6.96
N LYS A 373 14.92 5.60 6.91
CA LYS A 373 14.07 5.54 8.11
C LYS A 373 14.57 4.48 9.10
N LYS A 374 14.97 3.28 8.64
CA LYS A 374 15.61 2.27 9.49
C LYS A 374 16.89 2.77 10.12
N SER A 375 17.70 3.54 9.38
CA SER A 375 18.93 4.13 9.89
C SER A 375 18.65 5.19 10.96
N HIS A 376 17.60 6.01 10.78
CA HIS A 376 17.16 7.00 11.77
C HIS A 376 16.68 6.32 13.04
N GLY A 377 15.80 5.31 12.92
CA GLY A 377 15.37 4.50 14.06
C GLY A 377 16.54 3.80 14.74
N ALA A 378 17.48 3.21 13.98
CA ALA A 378 18.66 2.58 14.55
C ALA A 378 19.53 3.56 15.36
N ALA A 379 19.70 4.80 14.87
CA ALA A 379 20.41 5.85 15.61
C ALA A 379 19.66 6.25 16.90
N ALA A 380 18.34 6.35 16.86
CA ALA A 380 17.51 6.63 18.02
C ALA A 380 17.61 5.53 19.10
N TYR A 381 17.43 4.26 18.72
CA TYR A 381 17.59 3.12 19.64
C TYR A 381 19.01 3.06 20.22
N LEU A 382 20.04 3.30 19.39
CA LEU A 382 21.43 3.34 19.84
C LEU A 382 21.64 4.43 20.90
N ALA A 383 21.09 5.63 20.68
CA ALA A 383 21.13 6.73 21.64
C ALA A 383 20.46 6.35 22.96
N SER A 384 19.25 5.82 22.88
CA SER A 384 18.44 5.42 24.03
C SER A 384 19.08 4.35 24.89
N PHE A 385 19.63 3.27 24.29
CA PHE A 385 20.32 2.24 25.08
C PHE A 385 21.56 2.81 25.79
N LEU A 386 22.35 3.63 25.11
CA LEU A 386 23.58 4.20 25.68
C LEU A 386 23.29 5.29 26.73
N ALA A 387 22.18 6.03 26.58
CA ALA A 387 21.75 7.04 27.52
C ALA A 387 21.06 6.43 28.75
N ARG A 388 20.10 5.52 28.54
CA ARG A 388 19.12 5.07 29.56
C ARG A 388 19.46 3.72 30.21
N ALA A 389 20.22 2.83 29.58
CA ALA A 389 20.51 1.54 30.20
C ALA A 389 21.51 1.69 31.36
N LYS A 390 21.06 1.42 32.59
CA LYS A 390 21.86 1.58 33.82
C LYS A 390 23.10 0.67 33.83
N TYR A 391 23.01 -0.50 33.21
CA TYR A 391 24.10 -1.47 33.08
C TYR A 391 25.14 -1.10 32.00
N ALA A 392 24.88 -0.09 31.16
CA ALA A 392 25.86 0.44 30.21
C ALA A 392 26.87 1.33 30.93
N ASN A 393 28.11 0.87 31.07
CA ASN A 393 29.15 1.63 31.79
C ASN A 393 29.59 2.91 31.04
N ALA A 394 30.17 3.87 31.78
CA ALA A 394 30.58 5.17 31.23
C ALA A 394 31.66 5.07 30.15
N LYS A 395 32.62 4.16 30.30
CA LYS A 395 33.70 3.93 29.32
C LYS A 395 33.15 3.46 27.97
N TYR A 396 32.13 2.60 28.00
CA TYR A 396 31.48 2.05 26.83
C TYR A 396 30.62 3.10 26.12
N ALA A 397 29.83 3.89 26.87
CA ALA A 397 29.12 5.02 26.29
C ALA A 397 30.07 6.04 25.63
N PHE A 398 31.20 6.33 26.28
CA PHE A 398 32.22 7.23 25.74
C PHE A 398 32.88 6.69 24.45
N HIS A 399 33.13 5.37 24.38
CA HIS A 399 33.61 4.73 23.15
C HIS A 399 32.65 5.00 21.96
N TRP A 400 31.35 4.91 22.18
CA TRP A 400 30.34 5.19 21.16
C TRP A 400 30.24 6.67 20.81
N ILE A 401 30.35 7.59 21.78
CA ILE A 401 30.47 9.02 21.53
C ILE A 401 31.63 9.30 20.56
N LYS A 402 32.81 8.70 20.81
CA LYS A 402 34.00 8.85 19.94
C LYS A 402 33.75 8.29 18.53
N LYS A 403 33.12 7.12 18.44
CA LYS A 403 32.79 6.46 17.17
C LYS A 403 31.80 7.27 16.34
N ILE A 404 30.72 7.76 16.94
CA ILE A 404 29.71 8.61 16.29
C ILE A 404 30.32 9.96 15.89
N SER A 405 31.03 10.62 16.81
CA SER A 405 31.68 11.91 16.54
C SER A 405 32.71 11.82 15.41
N GLY A 406 33.53 10.77 15.39
CA GLY A 406 34.49 10.53 14.30
C GLY A 406 33.81 10.38 12.94
N TRP A 407 32.69 9.65 12.88
CA TRP A 407 31.91 9.52 11.65
C TRP A 407 31.27 10.86 11.22
N LEU A 408 30.70 11.63 12.16
CA LEU A 408 30.09 12.93 11.86
C LEU A 408 31.12 13.93 11.31
N VAL A 409 32.33 13.98 11.88
CA VAL A 409 33.41 14.84 11.39
C VAL A 409 33.84 14.40 9.99
N GLN A 410 34.05 13.10 9.76
CA GLN A 410 34.38 12.57 8.44
C GLN A 410 33.29 12.90 7.40
N TYR A 411 32.02 12.77 7.78
CA TYR A 411 30.89 13.10 6.91
C TYR A 411 30.87 14.58 6.51
N VAL A 412 31.14 15.48 7.46
CA VAL A 412 31.27 16.93 7.19
C VAL A 412 32.43 17.20 6.23
N ASP A 413 33.58 16.54 6.42
CA ASP A 413 34.76 16.70 5.57
C ASP A 413 34.49 16.18 4.13
N GLU A 414 33.75 15.09 3.98
CA GLU A 414 33.39 14.50 2.68
C GLU A 414 32.32 15.31 1.90
N CYS A 415 31.40 15.98 2.60
CA CYS A 415 30.32 16.74 1.94
C CYS A 415 30.84 17.94 1.12
N GLY A 416 31.89 18.63 1.60
CA GLY A 416 32.50 19.78 0.93
C GLY A 416 31.56 20.99 0.71
N PRO A 417 32.06 22.14 0.20
CA PRO A 417 31.28 23.37 0.04
C PRO A 417 30.22 23.34 -1.09
N VAL A 418 30.20 22.29 -1.93
CA VAL A 418 29.44 22.23 -3.19
C VAL A 418 28.12 21.44 -3.04
N ASN A 419 27.97 20.62 -2.00
CA ASN A 419 26.77 19.79 -1.75
C ASN A 419 25.74 20.43 -0.80
N MET A 420 25.68 21.76 -0.74
CA MET A 420 24.93 22.55 0.25
C MET A 420 23.42 22.65 -0.03
N GLY A 421 22.81 21.59 -0.61
CA GLY A 421 21.38 21.50 -0.80
C GLY A 421 20.71 21.05 0.50
N ILE A 422 19.89 21.92 1.11
CA ILE A 422 19.11 21.61 2.30
C ILE A 422 18.02 20.57 1.95
N GLY A 423 17.93 19.46 2.70
CA GLY A 423 16.86 18.46 2.55
C GLY A 423 17.18 17.07 3.10
N ILE A 424 16.20 16.15 3.01
CA ILE A 424 16.14 14.75 3.50
C ILE A 424 17.46 13.95 3.32
N ARG A 425 18.29 14.32 2.34
CA ARG A 425 19.60 13.73 2.01
C ARG A 425 20.54 13.60 3.22
N HIS A 426 20.51 14.53 4.18
CA HIS A 426 21.38 14.51 5.37
C HIS A 426 20.69 13.92 6.61
N GLY A 427 19.54 13.26 6.46
CA GLY A 427 18.74 12.76 7.59
C GLY A 427 19.53 11.88 8.56
N THR A 428 20.39 10.97 8.07
CA THR A 428 21.21 10.10 8.94
C THR A 428 22.25 10.89 9.73
N PHE A 429 22.81 11.95 9.14
CA PHE A 429 23.73 12.86 9.83
C PHE A 429 23.01 13.60 10.97
N TYR A 430 21.78 14.08 10.74
CA TYR A 430 20.99 14.74 11.78
C TYR A 430 20.56 13.78 12.89
N ALA A 431 20.10 12.58 12.54
CA ALA A 431 19.73 11.55 13.51
C ALA A 431 20.93 11.13 14.38
N LEU A 432 22.13 10.96 13.80
CA LEU A 432 23.36 10.68 14.56
C LEU A 432 23.86 11.87 15.37
N SER A 433 23.65 13.11 14.91
CA SER A 433 23.94 14.32 15.68
C SER A 433 23.05 14.39 16.92
N GLN A 434 21.74 14.16 16.76
CA GLN A 434 20.81 14.07 17.88
C GLN A 434 21.21 12.94 18.84
N ALA A 435 21.54 11.75 18.32
CA ALA A 435 22.00 10.63 19.14
C ALA A 435 23.24 10.99 19.97
N LEU A 436 24.24 11.63 19.36
CA LEU A 436 25.44 12.11 20.04
C LEU A 436 25.10 13.05 21.20
N PHE A 437 24.24 14.04 20.94
CA PHE A 437 23.86 15.04 21.94
C PHE A 437 23.05 14.44 23.09
N ILE A 438 22.15 13.49 22.81
CA ILE A 438 21.40 12.79 23.86
C ILE A 438 22.33 11.97 24.75
N ILE A 439 23.19 11.13 24.16
CA ILE A 439 24.13 10.28 24.92
C ILE A 439 25.03 11.17 25.80
N PHE A 440 25.53 12.27 25.23
CA PHE A 440 26.33 13.24 25.96
C PHE A 440 25.56 13.86 27.13
N SER A 441 24.39 14.44 26.89
CA SER A 441 23.59 15.14 27.91
C SER A 441 23.17 14.22 29.06
N PHE A 442 22.88 12.93 28.80
CA PHE A 442 22.56 11.98 29.86
C PHE A 442 23.77 11.53 30.70
N ARG A 443 24.99 11.61 30.15
CA ARG A 443 26.17 10.92 30.70
C ARG A 443 27.31 11.86 31.10
N TYR A 444 27.24 13.16 30.79
CA TYR A 444 28.32 14.12 31.05
C TYR A 444 28.80 14.14 32.50
N LYS A 445 27.90 14.00 33.48
CA LYS A 445 28.22 13.92 34.91
C LYS A 445 29.20 12.80 35.25
N GLU A 446 29.22 11.71 34.48
CA GLU A 446 30.17 10.63 34.63
C GLU A 446 31.51 10.94 33.96
N PHE A 447 31.49 11.68 32.85
CA PHE A 447 32.70 12.07 32.12
C PHE A 447 33.48 13.17 32.85
N VAL A 448 32.79 14.13 33.47
CA VAL A 448 33.40 15.21 34.26
C VAL A 448 34.18 14.65 35.46
N LYS A 449 33.73 13.53 36.04
CA LYS A 449 34.42 12.87 37.15
C LYS A 449 35.72 12.18 36.74
N ASN A 450 35.99 12.04 35.45
CA ASN A 450 37.15 11.33 34.92
C ASN A 450 37.97 12.29 34.04
N GLU A 451 39.08 12.78 34.59
CA GLU A 451 39.92 13.80 33.93
C GLU A 451 40.37 13.36 32.52
N ASP A 452 40.75 12.09 32.33
CA ASP A 452 41.17 11.56 31.03
C ASP A 452 40.04 11.64 29.99
N GLN A 453 38.81 11.28 30.39
CA GLN A 453 37.64 11.34 29.50
C GLN A 453 37.23 12.78 29.19
N MET A 454 37.37 13.68 30.17
CA MET A 454 37.10 15.11 29.98
C MET A 454 38.11 15.75 29.02
N GLU A 455 39.39 15.37 29.10
CA GLU A 455 40.39 15.85 28.15
C GLU A 455 40.16 15.29 26.74
N GLU A 456 39.84 14.00 26.61
CA GLU A 456 39.47 13.42 25.31
C GLU A 456 38.21 14.06 24.72
N LEU A 457 37.21 14.38 25.54
CA LEU A 457 35.98 15.04 25.13
C LEU A 457 36.25 16.42 24.53
N LYS A 458 37.15 17.21 25.12
CA LYS A 458 37.60 18.51 24.57
C LYS A 458 38.30 18.38 23.21
N ARG A 459 38.88 17.21 22.91
CA ARG A 459 39.51 16.91 21.62
C ARG A 459 38.53 16.42 20.56
N LEU A 460 37.34 15.94 20.96
CA LEU A 460 36.25 15.68 20.02
C LEU A 460 35.88 17.03 19.41
N SER A 461 36.10 17.19 18.11
CA SER A 461 35.91 18.46 17.41
C SER A 461 34.42 18.81 17.24
N LEU A 462 33.66 18.85 18.33
CA LEU A 462 32.22 19.11 18.37
C LEU A 462 31.87 20.44 17.72
N GLY A 463 32.73 21.45 17.86
CA GLY A 463 32.59 22.74 17.19
C GLY A 463 32.57 22.62 15.67
N ARG A 464 33.31 21.67 15.07
CA ARG A 464 33.26 21.42 13.63
C ARG A 464 31.94 20.84 13.17
N ILE A 465 31.29 20.03 14.00
CA ILE A 465 29.98 19.43 13.70
C ILE A 465 28.90 20.51 13.81
N ILE A 466 28.89 21.26 14.93
CA ILE A 466 27.86 22.25 15.25
C ILE A 466 27.93 23.47 14.33
N HIS A 467 29.13 24.01 14.10
CA HIS A 467 29.34 25.14 13.17
C HIS A 467 29.55 24.69 11.72
N SER A 468 29.28 23.42 11.41
CA SER A 468 29.28 22.97 10.03
C SER A 468 28.18 23.69 9.24
N PRO A 469 28.34 23.84 7.93
CA PRO A 469 27.27 24.40 7.10
C PRO A 469 25.99 23.55 7.04
N LEU A 470 26.02 22.32 7.54
CA LEU A 470 24.85 21.44 7.64
C LEU A 470 23.92 21.83 8.80
N ASP A 471 24.37 22.70 9.72
CA ASP A 471 23.57 23.33 10.76
C ASP A 471 22.62 22.37 11.52
N PRO A 472 23.17 21.37 12.25
CA PRO A 472 22.38 20.30 12.84
C PRO A 472 21.29 20.79 13.80
N PHE A 473 21.47 21.94 14.47
CA PHE A 473 20.51 22.47 15.44
C PHE A 473 19.20 22.96 14.82
N LYS A 474 19.17 23.23 13.52
CA LYS A 474 17.92 23.50 12.79
C LYS A 474 17.06 22.27 12.55
N HIS A 475 17.65 21.08 12.61
CA HIS A 475 17.03 19.85 12.13
C HIS A 475 16.75 18.79 13.21
N ILE A 476 17.32 18.94 14.42
CA ILE A 476 17.12 18.04 15.56
C ILE A 476 16.06 18.59 16.53
N ASN A 477 15.62 17.77 17.48
CA ASN A 477 14.70 18.18 18.53
C ASN A 477 15.25 19.39 19.33
N ARG A 478 14.41 20.41 19.48
CA ARG A 478 14.73 21.67 20.17
C ARG A 478 15.13 21.47 21.63
N HIS A 479 14.45 20.60 22.38
CA HIS A 479 14.77 20.26 23.77
C HIS A 479 16.17 19.62 23.87
N VAL A 480 16.54 18.76 22.91
CA VAL A 480 17.89 18.18 22.82
C VAL A 480 18.93 19.26 22.55
N ALA A 481 18.70 20.15 21.59
CA ALA A 481 19.62 21.23 21.26
C ALA A 481 19.84 22.21 22.42
N LEU A 482 18.76 22.59 23.13
CA LEU A 482 18.79 23.50 24.27
C LEU A 482 19.50 22.89 25.48
N CYS A 483 19.17 21.64 25.83
CA CYS A 483 19.81 20.91 26.92
C CYS A 483 21.31 20.74 26.67
N PHE A 484 21.69 20.30 25.46
CA PHE A 484 23.09 20.20 25.08
C PHE A 484 23.80 21.56 25.15
N SER A 485 23.17 22.64 24.65
CA SER A 485 23.77 23.97 24.66
C SER A 485 24.01 24.51 26.07
N ALA A 486 23.09 24.25 27.02
CA ALA A 486 23.24 24.63 28.42
C ALA A 486 24.44 23.89 29.07
N ILE A 487 24.50 22.56 28.90
CA ILE A 487 25.59 21.73 29.44
C ILE A 487 26.94 22.09 28.79
N SER A 488 26.97 22.22 27.46
CA SER A 488 28.18 22.57 26.71
C SER A 488 28.76 23.94 27.11
N ARG A 489 27.89 24.91 27.42
CA ARG A 489 28.29 26.22 27.93
C ARG A 489 28.95 26.11 29.31
N SER A 490 28.34 25.36 30.23
CA SER A 490 28.88 25.15 31.58
C SER A 490 30.26 24.50 31.54
N LEU A 491 30.40 23.45 30.72
CA LEU A 491 31.65 22.71 30.54
C LEU A 491 32.70 23.42 29.65
N GLN A 492 32.38 24.62 29.15
CA GLN A 492 33.23 25.40 28.25
C GLN A 492 33.71 24.62 27.01
N LEU A 493 32.84 23.79 26.42
CA LEU A 493 33.17 22.97 25.25
C LEU A 493 32.95 23.75 23.95
N VAL A 494 31.71 24.13 23.67
CA VAL A 494 31.31 24.91 22.48
C VAL A 494 30.15 25.82 22.85
N TYR A 495 30.23 27.09 22.44
CA TYR A 495 29.15 28.06 22.65
C TYR A 495 28.19 28.06 21.46
N CYS A 496 26.98 27.53 21.65
CA CYS A 496 26.05 27.25 20.54
C CYS A 496 24.59 27.60 20.81
N CYS A 497 24.26 28.24 21.93
CA CYS A 497 22.86 28.58 22.27
C CYS A 497 22.21 29.55 21.26
N HIS A 498 23.01 30.41 20.63
CA HIS A 498 22.56 31.37 19.61
C HIS A 498 22.24 30.73 18.25
N LEU A 499 22.59 29.45 18.05
CA LEU A 499 22.31 28.70 16.83
C LEU A 499 20.96 27.95 16.91
N VAL A 500 20.35 27.88 18.09
CA VAL A 500 19.07 27.19 18.26
C VAL A 500 17.94 28.08 17.72
N PRO A 501 17.13 27.62 16.73
CA PRO A 501 16.08 28.45 16.12
C PRO A 501 14.90 28.69 17.06
N SER A 502 13.97 29.58 16.69
CA SER A 502 12.66 29.71 17.38
C SER A 502 11.71 28.56 17.02
N GLU A 503 10.71 28.31 17.87
CA GLU A 503 9.79 27.16 17.76
C GLU A 503 9.05 27.12 16.41
N GLN A 504 8.54 28.27 15.95
CA GLN A 504 7.88 28.44 14.64
C GLN A 504 8.78 28.10 13.44
N GLN A 505 10.11 28.16 13.58
CA GLN A 505 11.06 27.79 12.51
C GLN A 505 11.43 26.30 12.54
N THR A 506 11.29 25.63 13.69
CA THR A 506 11.72 24.22 13.88
C THR A 506 10.75 23.18 13.33
N GLU A 507 9.44 23.42 13.31
CA GLU A 507 8.46 22.44 12.77
C GLU A 507 8.50 22.33 11.25
N ILE A 508 8.86 23.42 10.56
CA ILE A 508 8.87 23.50 9.09
C ILE A 508 10.08 22.80 8.46
N GLN A 509 11.13 22.45 9.25
CA GLN A 509 12.44 22.03 8.73
C GLN A 509 12.92 20.62 9.19
N ARG A 510 12.13 19.84 9.93
CA ARG A 510 12.58 18.51 10.40
C ARG A 510 12.81 17.54 9.22
N SER A 511 14.02 16.99 9.14
CA SER A 511 14.45 16.07 8.07
C SER A 511 14.35 14.59 8.45
N PHE A 512 13.98 14.28 9.70
CA PHE A 512 13.71 12.95 10.22
C PHE A 512 12.65 13.02 11.34
N GLU A 513 11.94 11.93 11.58
CA GLU A 513 10.92 11.83 12.63
C GLU A 513 11.61 11.65 13.99
N ASP A 514 11.19 12.44 14.98
CA ASP A 514 11.82 12.46 16.29
C ASP A 514 11.36 11.25 17.12
N MET A 515 12.31 10.41 17.52
CA MET A 515 12.05 9.17 18.23
C MET A 515 13.05 9.04 19.38
N PHE A 516 12.54 8.76 20.58
CA PHE A 516 13.38 8.39 21.72
C PHE A 516 12.84 7.13 22.40
N PRO A 517 13.27 5.94 21.95
CA PRO A 517 12.89 4.69 22.60
C PRO A 517 13.30 4.71 24.08
N LEU A 518 12.59 4.02 24.98
CA LEU A 518 12.94 3.92 26.43
C LEU A 518 12.79 5.23 27.24
N ASP A 519 11.79 6.05 26.89
CA ASP A 519 11.41 7.19 27.71
C ASP A 519 10.81 6.74 29.07
N ASP A 520 11.08 7.51 30.14
CA ASP A 520 10.63 7.18 31.52
C ASP A 520 9.20 7.65 31.82
N SER A 521 8.59 8.38 30.90
CA SER A 521 7.23 8.92 31.04
C SER A 521 6.15 7.83 31.11
N CYS A 522 6.51 6.57 30.82
CA CYS A 522 5.58 5.45 30.78
C CYS A 522 5.31 4.84 32.17
N SER A 523 4.05 4.86 32.59
CA SER A 523 3.58 4.13 33.77
C SER A 523 3.38 2.65 33.46
N LEU A 524 4.21 1.78 34.03
CA LEU A 524 4.12 0.32 33.91
C LEU A 524 3.62 -0.28 35.23
N SER A 525 2.44 -0.90 35.23
CA SER A 525 1.80 -1.44 36.43
C SER A 525 2.32 -2.83 36.83
N VAL A 526 2.64 -3.67 35.86
CA VAL A 526 3.09 -5.06 36.01
C VAL A 526 4.59 -5.19 35.80
N SER A 527 5.12 -4.76 34.64
CA SER A 527 6.57 -4.94 34.34
C SER A 527 7.46 -3.83 34.92
N GLY A 528 6.87 -2.77 35.45
CA GLY A 528 7.58 -1.55 35.89
C GLY A 528 8.66 -1.82 36.94
N ALA A 529 8.41 -2.68 37.92
CA ALA A 529 9.39 -2.93 38.98
C ALA A 529 10.70 -3.55 38.47
N VAL A 530 10.64 -4.32 37.37
CA VAL A 530 11.82 -4.87 36.70
C VAL A 530 12.45 -3.83 35.77
N ILE A 531 11.64 -3.16 34.96
CA ILE A 531 12.12 -2.19 33.95
C ILE A 531 12.74 -0.94 34.58
N HIS A 532 12.09 -0.30 35.57
CA HIS A 532 12.61 0.92 36.21
C HIS A 532 13.94 0.70 36.94
N ARG A 533 14.25 -0.54 37.38
CA ARG A 533 15.57 -0.87 37.96
C ARG A 533 16.69 -0.84 36.92
N LEU A 534 16.36 -1.11 35.66
CA LEU A 534 17.28 -1.14 34.53
C LEU A 534 17.42 0.24 33.84
N LEU A 535 16.47 1.14 34.05
CA LEU A 535 16.50 2.50 33.53
C LEU A 535 17.32 3.45 34.40
N ARG A 536 17.97 4.38 33.73
CA ARG A 536 18.66 5.54 34.32
C ARG A 536 17.80 6.77 34.08
N LYS A 537 17.48 7.49 35.15
CA LYS A 537 16.82 8.80 35.10
C LYS A 537 17.78 9.91 34.68
N PHE A 538 17.24 10.97 34.10
CA PHE A 538 18.02 12.15 33.75
C PHE A 538 18.29 13.00 35.01
N ALA A 539 19.56 13.26 35.31
CA ALA A 539 19.95 14.03 36.49
C ALA A 539 21.21 14.88 36.22
N PRO A 540 21.10 16.21 36.06
CA PRO A 540 22.26 17.07 35.81
C PRO A 540 23.21 17.22 37.02
N LEU A 541 24.34 17.90 36.83
CA LEU A 541 25.19 18.40 37.92
C LEU A 541 24.46 19.50 38.68
N ALA A 542 24.71 19.61 39.99
CA ALA A 542 24.02 20.57 40.86
C ALA A 542 24.16 22.03 40.37
N GLU A 543 25.33 22.38 39.84
CA GLU A 543 25.63 23.70 39.26
C GLU A 543 24.89 23.96 37.93
N ASP A 544 24.48 22.92 37.22
CA ASP A 544 23.82 23.00 35.92
C ASP A 544 22.29 22.93 36.00
N VAL A 545 21.73 22.53 37.15
CA VAL A 545 20.27 22.31 37.34
C VAL A 545 19.48 23.52 36.87
N HIS A 546 19.81 24.72 37.35
CA HIS A 546 19.07 25.94 37.02
C HIS A 546 19.18 26.30 35.52
N ALA A 547 20.37 26.16 34.93
CA ALA A 547 20.60 26.47 33.52
C ALA A 547 19.85 25.49 32.60
N VAL A 548 19.87 24.20 32.94
CA VAL A 548 19.15 23.14 32.20
C VAL A 548 17.64 23.30 32.36
N ARG A 549 17.14 23.54 33.59
CA ARG A 549 15.70 23.77 33.86
C ARG A 549 15.19 24.99 33.09
N SER A 550 15.88 26.12 33.17
CA SER A 550 15.52 27.33 32.40
C SER A 550 15.54 27.10 30.89
N ALA A 551 16.48 26.28 30.39
CA ALA A 551 16.53 25.92 28.96
C ALA A 551 15.35 25.03 28.54
N ILE A 552 14.88 24.13 29.42
CA ILE A 552 13.71 23.27 29.18
C ILE A 552 12.41 24.08 29.26
N GLU A 553 12.25 24.96 30.26
CA GLU A 553 11.07 25.84 30.40
C GLU A 553 10.92 26.79 29.21
N LYS A 554 12.03 27.34 28.69
CA LYS A 554 12.06 28.14 27.45
C LYS A 554 11.68 27.35 26.20
N ALA A 555 11.66 26.02 26.26
CA ALA A 555 11.16 25.19 25.19
C ALA A 555 9.64 24.98 25.26
N GLN A 556 9.00 25.19 26.42
CA GLN A 556 7.58 24.93 26.67
C GLN A 556 6.68 26.18 26.54
N ASN A 557 7.22 27.38 26.76
CA ASN A 557 6.46 28.63 26.69
C ASN A 557 6.48 29.24 25.28
N SER A 558 5.34 29.13 24.57
CA SER A 558 5.10 29.69 23.23
C SER A 558 4.74 31.20 23.22
N GLN A 559 4.77 31.86 24.38
CA GLN A 559 4.55 33.31 24.53
C GLN A 559 5.68 33.96 25.32
N ILE A 560 6.78 34.31 24.64
CA ILE A 560 7.62 35.42 25.11
C ILE A 560 7.89 36.32 23.91
N GLU A 561 7.15 37.42 23.86
CA GLU A 561 7.45 38.61 23.08
C GLU A 561 8.84 39.15 23.45
N ASP A 562 9.47 39.83 22.49
CA ASP A 562 10.68 40.64 22.62
C ASP A 562 11.06 41.03 24.06
N ALA A 563 11.96 40.26 24.67
CA ALA A 563 12.73 40.72 25.82
C ALA A 563 14.07 41.25 25.31
N THR A 564 14.09 42.55 25.07
CA THR A 564 15.29 43.39 25.12
C THR A 564 16.20 42.93 26.26
N PHE A 565 17.46 42.70 25.94
CA PHE A 565 18.51 42.50 26.93
C PHE A 565 18.75 43.85 27.63
N ASP A 566 17.97 44.17 28.65
CA ASP A 566 18.23 45.28 29.56
C ASP A 566 19.36 44.88 30.51
N TYR A 567 20.53 45.49 30.32
CA TYR A 567 21.51 45.73 31.37
C TYR A 567 22.12 47.12 31.16
N LEU A 568 21.54 48.10 31.85
CA LEU A 568 22.11 49.37 32.32
C LEU A 568 21.51 49.52 33.73
N ASP A 569 22.15 49.97 34.79
CA ASP A 569 23.48 50.45 35.15
C ASP A 569 23.48 50.30 36.69
N GLU A 570 24.63 50.10 37.32
CA GLU A 570 24.94 50.80 38.58
C GLU A 570 26.44 50.70 38.84
N ASP A 571 27.06 51.87 38.72
CA ASP A 571 28.47 52.19 38.92
C ASP A 571 28.96 51.88 40.35
N GLU A 572 30.27 51.59 40.48
CA GLU A 572 31.19 52.47 41.23
C GLU A 572 32.65 51.95 41.16
N ASP A 573 33.47 52.78 40.50
CA ASP A 573 34.75 53.30 40.98
C ASP A 573 36.09 52.53 40.91
N VAL A 574 36.99 53.15 40.10
CA VAL A 574 38.41 53.48 40.36
C VAL A 574 39.51 52.71 39.59
N GLN A 575 40.04 53.45 38.58
CA GLN A 575 41.44 53.59 38.09
C GLN A 575 42.27 52.37 37.65
N MET A 576 42.73 52.37 36.39
CA MET A 576 44.10 52.81 36.02
C MET A 576 44.39 52.76 34.50
N ASP A 577 44.78 53.92 33.98
CA ASP A 577 45.67 54.27 32.84
C ASP A 577 45.99 53.30 31.68
N VAL A 578 45.46 53.69 30.53
CA VAL A 578 46.09 53.91 29.20
C VAL A 578 47.56 53.49 29.01
N VAL A 579 47.82 52.60 28.04
CA VAL A 579 48.88 52.75 27.01
C VAL A 579 48.46 52.10 25.68
N ASP A 580 48.18 52.95 24.67
CA ASP A 580 48.41 52.89 23.21
C ASP A 580 48.64 51.50 22.51
N VAL A 581 48.09 51.18 21.33
CA VAL A 581 48.21 51.86 20.03
C VAL A 581 47.19 51.31 19.02
N LEU A 582 46.70 52.24 18.21
CA LEU A 582 45.80 52.24 17.07
C LEU A 582 46.02 51.24 15.91
N SER A 583 44.88 50.92 15.27
CA SER A 583 44.58 50.98 13.81
C SER A 583 44.65 49.74 12.89
N PHE A 584 43.46 49.23 12.53
CA PHE A 584 42.80 49.14 11.18
C PHE A 584 43.57 48.60 9.94
N PRO A 585 42.93 48.33 8.78
CA PRO A 585 41.63 47.69 8.46
C PRO A 585 41.72 46.63 7.31
N CYS A 586 40.56 46.03 7.02
CA CYS A 586 40.21 45.18 5.89
C CYS A 586 40.63 45.71 4.49
N THR A 587 41.09 44.83 3.59
CA THR A 587 40.97 45.04 2.12
C THR A 587 40.92 43.74 1.33
N ARG A 588 40.03 43.77 0.32
CA ARG A 588 39.75 42.81 -0.75
C ARG A 588 40.73 43.08 -1.91
N MET A 589 41.34 42.07 -2.55
CA MET A 589 41.77 42.19 -3.97
C MET A 589 42.19 40.88 -4.66
N GLN A 590 42.26 41.01 -5.99
CA GLN A 590 42.19 40.06 -7.10
C GLN A 590 43.46 39.24 -7.41
N SER A 591 43.25 38.29 -8.33
CA SER A 591 44.17 37.49 -9.15
C SER A 591 45.50 38.13 -9.56
N HIS A 592 46.59 37.35 -9.56
CA HIS A 592 47.33 36.95 -10.78
C HIS A 592 48.51 35.99 -10.50
N THR A 593 48.61 34.95 -11.33
CA THR A 593 49.79 34.22 -11.84
C THR A 593 51.20 34.65 -11.43
N PHE A 594 52.07 33.68 -11.05
CA PHE A 594 53.38 33.44 -11.72
C PHE A 594 54.03 32.10 -11.32
N THR A 595 55.02 31.70 -12.14
CA THR A 595 55.53 30.36 -12.45
C THR A 595 56.75 29.83 -11.67
N ARG A 596 56.89 28.48 -11.72
CA ARG A 596 58.12 27.65 -11.97
C ARG A 596 59.04 27.17 -10.82
N ARG A 597 59.14 25.83 -10.76
CA ARG A 597 60.32 24.91 -10.93
C ARG A 597 60.80 24.05 -9.72
N ASN A 598 60.70 22.73 -9.96
CA ASN A 598 61.63 21.60 -9.65
C ASN A 598 61.93 21.24 -8.18
N ARG A 599 62.00 19.98 -7.72
CA ARG A 599 62.57 18.75 -8.32
C ARG A 599 62.23 17.48 -7.46
N GLY A 600 62.11 16.32 -8.12
CA GLY A 600 62.49 14.96 -7.64
C GLY A 600 61.40 14.07 -7.02
N ALA A 601 61.33 12.73 -7.16
CA ALA A 601 61.73 11.71 -8.14
C ALA A 601 61.25 10.32 -7.60
N ALA A 602 61.06 9.34 -8.51
CA ALA A 602 60.81 7.87 -8.36
C ALA A 602 59.35 7.45 -8.69
N SER A 603 58.97 6.80 -9.80
CA SER A 603 59.47 5.69 -10.65
C SER A 603 59.37 4.28 -10.04
N ILE A 604 58.50 3.43 -10.63
CA ILE A 604 58.70 2.05 -11.13
C ILE A 604 57.46 1.74 -12.03
N CYS A 605 57.51 1.66 -13.37
CA CYS A 605 57.94 0.56 -14.27
C CYS A 605 57.04 -0.71 -14.18
N LEU A 606 56.44 -1.32 -15.22
CA LEU A 606 56.86 -1.58 -16.62
C LEU A 606 55.68 -2.04 -17.54
N ASN A 607 55.78 -1.64 -18.82
CA ASN A 607 55.58 -2.37 -20.12
C ASN A 607 54.42 -3.37 -20.33
N GLY A 608 53.82 -3.52 -21.53
CA GLY A 608 54.06 -3.06 -22.92
C GLY A 608 52.81 -3.44 -23.76
N SER A 609 52.65 -3.26 -25.07
CA SER A 609 53.53 -2.88 -26.18
C SER A 609 52.68 -2.60 -27.45
N VAL A 610 52.90 -1.43 -28.06
CA VAL A 610 53.15 -1.13 -29.51
C VAL A 610 52.44 -1.90 -30.64
N SER A 611 51.73 -1.16 -31.52
CA SER A 611 52.02 -0.98 -32.99
C SER A 611 50.92 -0.12 -33.66
N HIS A 612 51.08 1.16 -34.03
CA HIS A 612 51.75 1.84 -35.17
C HIS A 612 51.19 1.64 -36.61
N ASN A 613 50.96 2.81 -37.25
CA ASN A 613 50.89 3.15 -38.70
C ASN A 613 49.56 2.87 -39.46
N ARG A 614 49.08 3.66 -40.44
CA ARG A 614 49.43 4.97 -41.08
C ARG A 614 48.27 5.34 -42.05
N ILE A 615 47.95 6.64 -42.16
CA ILE A 615 47.69 7.49 -43.36
C ILE A 615 46.82 6.93 -44.52
N TYR A 616 45.72 7.61 -44.90
CA TYR A 616 45.53 8.35 -46.19
C TYR A 616 44.14 9.04 -46.32
N GLN A 617 44.13 10.00 -47.24
CA GLN A 617 43.22 11.14 -47.51
C GLN A 617 41.85 10.82 -48.13
N ASP A 618 40.97 11.83 -48.06
CA ASP A 618 39.90 12.28 -48.97
C ASP A 618 39.27 11.30 -49.99
N GLN A 619 37.93 11.22 -50.00
CA GLN A 619 37.10 11.53 -51.18
C GLN A 619 35.59 11.55 -50.86
N GLN A 620 34.89 12.53 -51.46
CA GLN A 620 33.44 12.71 -51.51
C GLN A 620 32.76 11.84 -52.61
N PRO A 621 31.42 11.81 -52.73
CA PRO A 621 30.63 10.56 -52.80
C PRO A 621 30.27 10.09 -54.22
N SER A 622 30.09 8.78 -54.39
CA SER A 622 29.41 8.20 -55.56
C SER A 622 28.16 7.41 -55.16
N THR A 623 27.07 7.76 -55.83
CA THR A 623 25.74 7.17 -55.83
C THR A 623 25.74 5.67 -56.15
N SER A 624 25.19 4.83 -55.27
CA SER A 624 24.65 3.52 -55.62
C SER A 624 23.74 3.00 -54.51
N ARG A 625 22.53 2.59 -54.88
CA ARG A 625 21.49 2.03 -54.01
C ARG A 625 21.99 0.73 -53.37
N HIS A 626 22.24 0.74 -52.07
CA HIS A 626 22.33 -0.48 -51.27
C HIS A 626 21.32 -0.45 -50.12
N ILE A 627 20.28 -1.27 -50.28
CA ILE A 627 19.36 -1.70 -49.22
C ILE A 627 20.21 -2.53 -48.22
N PRO A 628 20.30 -2.17 -46.93
CA PRO A 628 20.99 -3.01 -45.97
C PRO A 628 20.15 -4.28 -45.71
N ARG A 629 20.77 -5.44 -45.97
CA ARG A 629 20.21 -6.77 -45.66
C ARG A 629 19.99 -6.90 -44.14
N SER A 630 18.82 -7.41 -43.78
CA SER A 630 18.44 -7.89 -42.45
C SER A 630 19.57 -8.69 -41.80
N THR A 631 20.03 -8.26 -40.63
CA THR A 631 20.90 -9.03 -39.76
C THR A 631 20.13 -10.25 -39.25
N SER A 632 20.42 -11.43 -39.82
CA SER A 632 19.85 -12.70 -39.36
C SER A 632 20.22 -12.97 -37.91
N LEU A 633 19.22 -13.27 -37.08
CA LEU A 633 19.38 -13.71 -35.70
C LEU A 633 20.21 -15.00 -35.65
N ALA A 634 21.36 -14.97 -34.99
CA ALA A 634 22.12 -16.17 -34.67
C ALA A 634 21.39 -17.01 -33.60
N PRO A 635 21.42 -18.36 -33.66
CA PRO A 635 20.71 -19.21 -32.71
C PRO A 635 21.35 -19.15 -31.31
N VAL A 636 20.50 -18.96 -30.27
CA VAL A 636 20.89 -19.01 -28.86
C VAL A 636 20.41 -20.34 -28.28
N ILE A 637 21.33 -21.14 -27.73
CA ILE A 637 21.05 -22.44 -27.12
C ILE A 637 20.45 -22.25 -25.71
N ASP A 638 19.21 -22.68 -25.50
CA ASP A 638 18.54 -22.70 -24.20
C ASP A 638 18.95 -23.95 -23.41
N ARG A 639 19.80 -23.79 -22.39
CA ARG A 639 20.37 -24.88 -21.60
C ARG A 639 19.37 -25.59 -20.67
N ARG A 640 18.11 -25.16 -20.58
CA ARG A 640 17.13 -25.76 -19.64
C ARG A 640 16.11 -26.70 -20.26
N ASN A 641 15.83 -26.64 -21.58
CA ASN A 641 14.73 -27.40 -22.20
C ASN A 641 15.07 -28.18 -23.50
N GLY A 642 16.33 -28.25 -23.94
CA GLY A 642 16.75 -29.20 -24.98
C GLY A 642 16.12 -29.07 -26.38
N GLY A 643 15.39 -27.99 -26.68
CA GLY A 643 14.77 -27.75 -28.00
C GLY A 643 15.47 -26.63 -28.79
N ILE A 644 15.70 -26.84 -30.08
CA ILE A 644 16.17 -25.82 -31.02
C ILE A 644 15.00 -24.84 -31.27
N ARG A 645 15.14 -23.57 -30.87
CA ARG A 645 14.13 -22.53 -31.22
C ARG A 645 14.25 -22.19 -32.70
N ASP A 646 13.12 -22.15 -33.40
CA ASP A 646 13.05 -21.64 -34.76
C ASP A 646 13.46 -20.15 -34.76
N PRO A 647 14.56 -19.76 -35.42
CA PRO A 647 15.04 -18.38 -35.46
C PRO A 647 14.07 -17.40 -36.16
N ALA A 648 13.06 -17.89 -36.88
CA ALA A 648 12.06 -17.07 -37.54
C ALA A 648 10.92 -16.58 -36.62
N LEU A 649 10.82 -17.08 -35.38
CA LEU A 649 9.79 -16.66 -34.42
C LEU A 649 10.41 -15.81 -33.28
N PRO A 650 9.75 -14.72 -32.84
CA PRO A 650 10.27 -13.87 -31.78
C PRO A 650 10.27 -14.59 -30.42
N PRO A 651 11.11 -14.18 -29.45
CA PRO A 651 11.14 -14.76 -28.10
C PRO A 651 9.80 -14.74 -27.36
N THR A 652 8.91 -13.82 -27.73
CA THR A 652 7.56 -13.69 -27.18
C THR A 652 6.57 -14.69 -27.76
N TYR A 653 6.91 -15.44 -28.82
CA TYR A 653 5.97 -16.37 -29.42
C TYR A 653 5.48 -17.44 -28.42
N HIS A 654 4.15 -17.64 -28.39
CA HIS A 654 3.48 -18.62 -27.55
C HIS A 654 2.51 -19.46 -28.41
N PRO A 655 2.74 -20.78 -28.58
CA PRO A 655 2.06 -21.60 -29.59
C PRO A 655 0.56 -21.79 -29.35
N ARG A 656 0.09 -21.67 -28.09
CA ARG A 656 -1.34 -21.81 -27.74
C ARG A 656 -2.10 -20.48 -27.71
N PHE A 657 -1.45 -19.38 -28.06
CA PHE A 657 -2.05 -18.05 -28.00
C PHE A 657 -1.96 -17.32 -29.34
N HIS A 658 -0.75 -17.24 -29.93
CA HIS A 658 -0.55 -16.51 -31.18
C HIS A 658 -0.99 -17.29 -32.43
N ASP A 659 -1.34 -16.56 -33.48
CA ASP A 659 -1.40 -17.10 -34.84
C ASP A 659 0.01 -17.10 -35.45
N GLU A 660 0.57 -18.30 -35.64
CA GLU A 660 1.94 -18.47 -36.13
C GLU A 660 2.16 -17.84 -37.51
N ILE A 661 1.19 -17.94 -38.42
CA ILE A 661 1.33 -17.40 -39.78
C ILE A 661 1.46 -15.88 -39.72
N SER A 662 0.60 -15.23 -38.95
CA SER A 662 0.64 -13.78 -38.76
C SER A 662 1.93 -13.33 -38.04
N VAL A 663 2.37 -14.05 -37.01
CA VAL A 663 3.63 -13.74 -36.30
C VAL A 663 4.83 -13.83 -37.23
N ARG A 664 4.89 -14.83 -38.13
CA ARG A 664 5.99 -14.97 -39.09
C ARG A 664 6.00 -13.87 -40.15
N ARG A 665 4.84 -13.30 -40.49
CA ARG A 665 4.71 -12.17 -41.43
C ARG A 665 5.13 -10.84 -40.80
N MET A 666 4.83 -10.64 -39.51
CA MET A 666 5.18 -9.41 -38.79
C MET A 666 6.70 -9.26 -38.67
N PRO A 667 7.30 -8.15 -39.12
CA PRO A 667 8.72 -7.90 -38.89
C PRO A 667 8.99 -7.58 -37.42
N HIS A 668 9.97 -8.25 -36.80
CA HIS A 668 10.49 -7.92 -35.47
C HIS A 668 11.95 -7.51 -35.52
N THR A 669 12.30 -6.50 -34.74
CA THR A 669 13.67 -5.96 -34.66
C THR A 669 14.14 -5.90 -33.21
N ARG A 670 15.41 -6.25 -32.98
CA ARG A 670 16.02 -6.13 -31.66
C ARG A 670 16.30 -4.66 -31.33
N ILE A 671 15.94 -4.23 -30.14
CA ILE A 671 16.34 -2.91 -29.64
C ILE A 671 17.86 -2.95 -29.32
N PRO A 672 18.67 -2.03 -29.89
CA PRO A 672 20.12 -1.99 -29.68
C PRO A 672 20.50 -2.04 -28.19
N GLY A 673 21.48 -2.88 -27.87
CA GLY A 673 21.99 -3.00 -26.51
C GLY A 673 21.05 -3.66 -25.50
N THR A 674 19.93 -4.26 -25.94
CA THR A 674 18.99 -5.00 -25.10
C THR A 674 18.71 -6.41 -25.65
N ASP A 675 18.00 -7.22 -24.86
CA ASP A 675 17.47 -8.51 -25.29
C ASP A 675 16.04 -8.45 -25.87
N LEU A 676 15.42 -7.26 -25.92
CA LEU A 676 14.06 -7.08 -26.44
C LEU A 676 14.02 -7.13 -27.96
N VAL A 677 13.14 -7.97 -28.49
CA VAL A 677 12.88 -8.11 -29.94
C VAL A 677 11.43 -7.72 -30.19
N ILE A 678 11.21 -6.48 -30.62
CA ILE A 678 9.88 -5.86 -30.70
C ILE A 678 9.35 -5.85 -32.13
N SER A 679 8.03 -5.90 -32.30
CA SER A 679 7.36 -5.78 -33.59
C SER A 679 7.55 -4.39 -34.20
N LYS A 680 7.51 -4.30 -35.54
CA LYS A 680 7.67 -3.04 -36.28
C LYS A 680 6.60 -1.99 -35.93
N ILE A 681 5.43 -2.46 -35.51
CA ILE A 681 4.39 -1.62 -34.91
C ILE A 681 4.10 -2.09 -33.48
N ALA A 682 3.75 -1.15 -32.61
CA ALA A 682 3.36 -1.40 -31.23
C ALA A 682 1.98 -0.84 -30.93
N PHE A 683 1.31 -1.45 -29.95
CA PHE A 683 -0.02 -1.04 -29.52
C PHE A 683 0.08 0.13 -28.54
N GLY A 684 -0.36 1.32 -28.95
CA GLY A 684 -0.49 2.48 -28.07
C GLY A 684 -1.86 2.51 -27.39
N SER A 685 -1.88 2.55 -26.07
CA SER A 685 -3.12 2.39 -25.29
C SER A 685 -3.85 3.68 -24.93
N ALA A 686 -3.44 4.83 -25.48
CA ALA A 686 -4.11 6.10 -25.22
C ALA A 686 -5.59 6.11 -25.71
N PRO A 687 -5.95 5.60 -26.90
CA PRO A 687 -7.35 5.56 -27.34
C PRO A 687 -8.26 4.71 -26.45
N ILE A 688 -7.80 3.53 -26.00
CA ILE A 688 -8.60 2.65 -25.14
C ILE A 688 -8.88 3.24 -23.75
N SER A 689 -8.19 4.31 -23.37
CA SER A 689 -8.47 5.08 -22.14
C SER A 689 -9.60 6.10 -22.29
N GLY A 690 -10.10 6.29 -23.51
CA GLY A 690 -11.14 7.26 -23.84
C GLY A 690 -10.61 8.62 -24.30
N MET A 691 -9.29 8.85 -24.33
CA MET A 691 -8.69 10.16 -24.65
C MET A 691 -9.06 10.72 -26.04
N PHE A 692 -9.43 9.86 -26.99
CA PHE A 692 -9.78 10.23 -28.37
C PHE A 692 -11.27 9.96 -28.70
N GLY A 693 -12.09 9.76 -27.68
CA GLY A 693 -13.49 9.38 -27.77
C GLY A 693 -13.77 7.98 -27.23
N ASN A 694 -15.04 7.58 -27.27
CA ASN A 694 -15.47 6.27 -26.79
C ASN A 694 -15.02 5.16 -27.75
N VAL A 695 -14.58 4.05 -27.17
CA VAL A 695 -14.24 2.82 -27.88
C VAL A 695 -15.49 1.97 -27.99
N THR A 696 -15.89 1.63 -29.22
CA THR A 696 -17.12 0.87 -29.49
C THR A 696 -16.92 -0.64 -29.38
N ASP A 697 -15.76 -1.12 -29.83
CA ASP A 697 -15.42 -2.54 -29.84
C ASP A 697 -15.00 -3.02 -28.44
N SER A 698 -15.04 -4.33 -28.23
CA SER A 698 -14.50 -4.92 -27.00
C SER A 698 -13.00 -4.65 -26.90
N ILE A 699 -12.57 -3.90 -25.88
CA ILE A 699 -11.15 -3.59 -25.65
C ILE A 699 -10.32 -4.86 -25.49
N THR A 700 -10.88 -5.89 -24.85
CA THR A 700 -10.26 -7.22 -24.74
C THR A 700 -9.97 -7.81 -26.13
N GLU A 701 -10.94 -7.75 -27.04
CA GLU A 701 -10.82 -8.29 -28.39
C GLU A 701 -9.79 -7.51 -29.22
N ILE A 702 -9.76 -6.18 -29.09
CA ILE A 702 -8.77 -5.32 -29.76
C ILE A 702 -7.35 -5.75 -29.35
N ILE A 703 -7.08 -5.85 -28.05
CA ILE A 703 -5.74 -6.18 -27.51
C ILE A 703 -5.37 -7.63 -27.86
N GLU A 704 -6.29 -8.58 -27.69
CA GLU A 704 -6.03 -9.97 -28.06
C GLU A 704 -5.74 -10.10 -29.55
N THR A 705 -6.52 -9.44 -30.41
CA THR A 705 -6.29 -9.46 -31.86
C THR A 705 -4.92 -8.89 -32.20
N ALA A 706 -4.55 -7.76 -31.62
CA ALA A 706 -3.23 -7.16 -31.83
C ALA A 706 -2.10 -8.14 -31.51
N LEU A 707 -2.16 -8.77 -30.32
CA LEU A 707 -1.12 -9.70 -29.89
C LEU A 707 -1.11 -10.99 -30.71
N ARG A 708 -2.28 -11.54 -31.04
CA ARG A 708 -2.40 -12.76 -31.86
C ARG A 708 -1.83 -12.57 -33.27
N LEU A 709 -1.98 -11.38 -33.84
CA LEU A 709 -1.46 -11.02 -35.16
C LEU A 709 0.04 -10.66 -35.19
N GLY A 710 0.73 -10.75 -34.05
CA GLY A 710 2.18 -10.63 -33.97
C GLY A 710 2.71 -9.29 -33.45
N ILE A 711 1.85 -8.34 -33.09
CA ILE A 711 2.27 -7.20 -32.25
C ILE A 711 2.69 -7.77 -30.90
N ASN A 712 3.87 -7.41 -30.41
CA ASN A 712 4.36 -7.95 -29.13
C ASN A 712 4.82 -6.86 -28.16
N TYR A 713 4.58 -5.59 -28.46
CA TYR A 713 4.95 -4.47 -27.61
C TYR A 713 3.73 -3.55 -27.40
N ILE A 714 3.39 -3.33 -26.13
CA ILE A 714 2.30 -2.47 -25.69
C ILE A 714 2.89 -1.28 -24.93
N ASP A 715 2.50 -0.07 -25.31
CA ASP A 715 2.90 1.16 -24.62
C ASP A 715 1.69 1.82 -23.94
N THR A 716 1.82 2.08 -22.64
CA THR A 716 0.82 2.76 -21.81
C THR A 716 1.45 3.87 -20.96
N ALA A 717 0.65 4.53 -20.15
CA ALA A 717 1.08 5.53 -19.17
C ALA A 717 -0.01 5.73 -18.11
N TYR A 718 0.39 6.11 -16.89
CA TYR A 718 -0.56 6.61 -15.89
C TYR A 718 -1.39 7.79 -16.43
N TRP A 719 -0.78 8.72 -17.17
CA TRP A 719 -1.49 9.88 -17.73
C TRP A 719 -2.68 9.51 -18.63
N TYR A 720 -2.68 8.33 -19.24
CA TYR A 720 -3.70 7.93 -20.20
C TYR A 720 -5.02 7.61 -19.50
N GLY A 721 -5.91 8.60 -19.50
CA GLY A 721 -7.20 8.55 -18.81
C GLY A 721 -7.06 8.42 -17.30
N GLN A 722 -6.05 9.07 -16.69
CA GLN A 722 -5.80 9.05 -15.24
C GLN A 722 -5.81 7.63 -14.65
N SER A 723 -4.87 6.81 -15.10
CA SER A 723 -4.68 5.40 -14.76
C SER A 723 -5.63 4.40 -15.44
N ARG A 724 -6.73 4.87 -16.05
CA ARG A 724 -7.72 4.00 -16.72
C ARG A 724 -7.08 3.07 -17.74
N SER A 725 -6.11 3.53 -18.53
CA SER A 725 -5.40 2.68 -19.49
C SER A 725 -4.67 1.51 -18.82
N GLU A 726 -3.95 1.77 -17.73
CA GLU A 726 -3.23 0.74 -16.96
C GLU A 726 -4.19 -0.25 -16.29
N LEU A 727 -5.31 0.24 -15.75
CA LEU A 727 -6.34 -0.61 -15.13
C LEU A 727 -7.01 -1.54 -16.15
N ILE A 728 -7.35 -1.02 -17.33
CA ILE A 728 -7.94 -1.82 -18.43
C ILE A 728 -6.94 -2.88 -18.89
N LEU A 729 -5.68 -2.48 -19.15
CA LEU A 729 -4.63 -3.41 -19.54
C LEU A 729 -4.39 -4.47 -18.46
N GLY A 730 -4.38 -4.11 -17.17
CA GLY A 730 -4.21 -5.08 -16.10
C GLY A 730 -5.32 -6.13 -16.03
N LYS A 731 -6.57 -5.77 -16.36
CA LYS A 731 -7.68 -6.73 -16.46
C LYS A 731 -7.53 -7.67 -17.65
N VAL A 732 -7.17 -7.14 -18.82
CA VAL A 732 -7.05 -7.92 -20.07
C VAL A 732 -5.82 -8.81 -20.05
N LEU A 733 -4.66 -8.24 -19.72
CA LEU A 733 -3.37 -8.93 -19.78
C LEU A 733 -3.22 -10.02 -18.71
N ALA A 734 -3.97 -9.95 -17.60
CA ALA A 734 -4.00 -11.02 -16.58
C ALA A 734 -4.45 -12.38 -17.15
N LYS A 735 -5.18 -12.39 -18.27
CA LYS A 735 -5.64 -13.60 -18.96
C LYS A 735 -4.68 -14.06 -20.08
N ILE A 736 -3.63 -13.29 -20.36
CA ILE A 736 -2.68 -13.53 -21.46
C ILE A 736 -1.34 -13.98 -20.88
N PRO A 737 -0.67 -15.01 -21.45
CA PRO A 737 0.64 -15.43 -20.95
C PRO A 737 1.62 -14.25 -20.92
N ARG A 738 2.23 -13.95 -19.76
CA ARG A 738 3.16 -12.80 -19.60
C ARG A 738 4.30 -12.78 -20.61
N LYS A 739 4.74 -13.96 -21.07
CA LYS A 739 5.79 -14.12 -22.10
C LYS A 739 5.35 -13.65 -23.50
N ALA A 740 4.04 -13.57 -23.76
CA ALA A 740 3.49 -13.25 -25.07
C ALA A 740 3.71 -11.79 -25.51
N TYR A 741 4.02 -10.89 -24.57
CA TYR A 741 4.14 -9.46 -24.84
C TYR A 741 5.24 -8.81 -23.98
N TYR A 742 5.71 -7.67 -24.48
CA TYR A 742 6.46 -6.67 -23.74
C TYR A 742 5.55 -5.48 -23.43
N ILE A 743 5.79 -4.82 -22.31
CA ILE A 743 5.00 -3.66 -21.91
C ILE A 743 5.88 -2.52 -21.40
N SER A 744 5.53 -1.29 -21.79
CA SER A 744 6.08 -0.08 -21.21
C SER A 744 5.03 0.79 -20.54
N THR A 745 5.46 1.50 -19.50
CA THR A 745 4.68 2.58 -18.89
C THR A 745 5.58 3.81 -18.66
N LYS A 746 4.99 4.90 -18.17
CA LYS A 746 5.64 6.21 -18.01
C LYS A 746 5.49 6.74 -16.59
N VAL A 747 6.54 7.41 -16.12
CA VAL A 747 6.64 8.08 -14.82
C VAL A 747 7.08 9.53 -15.00
N GLY A 748 6.92 10.34 -13.95
CA GLY A 748 7.30 11.76 -13.94
C GLY A 748 6.13 12.73 -14.11
N ARG A 749 4.93 12.23 -14.47
CA ARG A 749 3.70 13.04 -14.62
C ARG A 749 2.55 12.45 -13.80
N PHE A 750 1.97 13.24 -12.89
CA PHE A 750 1.11 12.74 -11.80
C PHE A 750 -0.28 13.38 -11.70
N GLU A 751 -0.41 14.65 -12.08
CA GLU A 751 -1.65 15.40 -11.84
C GLU A 751 -2.13 16.16 -13.07
N LEU A 752 -3.45 16.31 -13.18
CA LEU A 752 -4.09 17.15 -14.20
C LEU A 752 -3.84 18.64 -13.99
N ASP A 753 -3.48 19.05 -12.78
CA ASP A 753 -3.17 20.45 -12.45
C ASP A 753 -1.81 20.82 -13.03
N TYR A 754 -1.80 21.82 -13.92
CA TYR A 754 -0.60 22.35 -14.56
C TYR A 754 0.49 22.74 -13.54
N ALA A 755 0.12 23.31 -12.40
CA ALA A 755 1.08 23.76 -11.38
C ALA A 755 1.75 22.61 -10.62
N ARG A 756 1.19 21.39 -10.67
CA ARG A 756 1.64 20.19 -9.95
C ARG A 756 1.82 18.97 -10.87
N THR A 757 1.89 19.21 -12.18
CA THR A 757 1.81 18.14 -13.20
C THR A 757 3.01 17.20 -13.18
N PHE A 758 4.22 17.70 -12.89
CA PHE A 758 5.47 16.96 -12.97
C PHE A 758 6.20 16.92 -11.62
N ASP A 759 6.64 15.72 -11.21
CA ASP A 759 7.49 15.54 -10.02
C ASP A 759 8.55 14.46 -10.30
N PHE A 760 9.80 14.90 -10.47
CA PHE A 760 10.88 14.00 -10.85
C PHE A 760 11.63 13.42 -9.63
N ARG A 761 11.22 13.72 -8.40
CA ARG A 761 11.89 13.20 -7.20
C ARG A 761 11.84 11.68 -7.15
N ALA A 762 12.92 11.09 -6.63
CA ALA A 762 13.11 9.64 -6.63
C ALA A 762 11.97 8.87 -5.94
N ASP A 763 11.48 9.36 -4.80
CA ASP A 763 10.36 8.78 -4.04
C ASP A 763 9.08 8.71 -4.89
N LYS A 764 8.71 9.82 -5.54
CA LYS A 764 7.52 9.90 -6.39
C LYS A 764 7.60 9.03 -7.62
N ILE A 765 8.78 8.93 -8.22
CA ILE A 765 9.01 8.06 -9.38
C ILE A 765 8.84 6.59 -9.00
N LEU A 766 9.40 6.17 -7.85
CA LEU A 766 9.27 4.79 -7.37
C LEU A 766 7.85 4.47 -6.90
N GLU A 767 7.17 5.43 -6.26
CA GLU A 767 5.74 5.34 -5.90
C GLU A 767 4.88 5.14 -7.17
N SER A 768 5.08 5.99 -8.19
CA SER A 768 4.40 5.89 -9.48
C SER A 768 4.57 4.52 -10.12
N LEU A 769 5.82 4.05 -10.20
CA LEU A 769 6.16 2.74 -10.76
C LEU A 769 5.48 1.60 -9.99
N THR A 770 5.48 1.67 -8.65
CA THR A 770 4.83 0.67 -7.78
C THR A 770 3.33 0.63 -8.03
N ASN A 771 2.70 1.80 -8.12
CA ASN A 771 1.28 1.93 -8.41
C ASN A 771 0.93 1.41 -9.82
N SER A 772 1.77 1.69 -10.82
CA SER A 772 1.61 1.15 -12.17
C SER A 772 1.70 -0.38 -12.20
N LEU A 773 2.63 -0.98 -11.44
CA LEU A 773 2.73 -2.44 -11.31
C LEU A 773 1.46 -3.04 -10.71
N MET A 774 0.89 -2.41 -9.68
CA MET A 774 -0.37 -2.85 -9.06
C MET A 774 -1.55 -2.79 -10.04
N ARG A 775 -1.73 -1.65 -10.73
CA ARG A 775 -2.82 -1.46 -11.70
C ARG A 775 -2.73 -2.40 -12.88
N LEU A 776 -1.52 -2.60 -13.40
CA LEU A 776 -1.24 -3.54 -14.50
C LEU A 776 -1.28 -5.01 -14.04
N LYS A 777 -1.33 -5.28 -12.73
CA LYS A 777 -1.25 -6.63 -12.13
C LYS A 777 0.02 -7.37 -12.55
N LEU A 778 1.15 -6.65 -12.57
CA LEU A 778 2.46 -7.17 -12.98
C LEU A 778 3.47 -7.09 -11.84
N THR A 779 4.45 -7.98 -11.88
CA THR A 779 5.59 -7.96 -10.96
C THR A 779 6.78 -7.16 -11.50
N TYR A 780 6.85 -6.95 -12.83
CA TYR A 780 7.86 -6.14 -13.51
C TYR A 780 7.36 -5.54 -14.84
N ILE A 781 7.98 -4.42 -15.24
CA ILE A 781 7.78 -3.74 -16.53
C ILE A 781 8.99 -3.95 -17.45
N ASP A 782 8.80 -4.07 -18.77
CA ASP A 782 9.93 -4.27 -19.69
C ASP A 782 10.70 -2.95 -19.94
N ILE A 783 10.00 -1.84 -20.18
CA ILE A 783 10.61 -0.51 -20.35
C ILE A 783 9.86 0.52 -19.51
N CYS A 784 10.53 1.24 -18.63
CA CYS A 784 9.96 2.37 -17.89
C CYS A 784 10.49 3.68 -18.48
N TYR A 785 9.58 4.54 -18.97
CA TYR A 785 9.95 5.83 -19.54
C TYR A 785 9.82 6.97 -18.52
N ILE A 786 10.84 7.82 -18.45
CA ILE A 786 10.70 9.15 -17.84
C ILE A 786 10.05 10.08 -18.86
N GLN A 787 8.95 10.73 -18.49
CA GLN A 787 8.21 11.64 -19.37
C GLN A 787 8.69 13.09 -19.22
N ILE A 788 9.34 13.63 -20.26
CA ILE A 788 9.93 14.98 -20.32
C ILE A 788 9.11 15.88 -21.25
N HIS A 789 8.62 17.02 -20.75
CA HIS A 789 7.86 18.02 -21.52
C HIS A 789 8.42 19.44 -21.36
N ASP A 790 7.91 20.37 -22.18
CA ASP A 790 8.57 21.64 -22.48
C ASP A 790 8.75 22.62 -21.30
N THR A 791 7.69 22.97 -20.58
CA THR A 791 7.71 24.16 -19.70
C THR A 791 8.47 23.99 -18.39
N ASP A 792 8.77 22.75 -17.97
CA ASP A 792 9.25 22.46 -16.61
C ASP A 792 10.58 21.70 -16.58
N PHE A 793 11.26 21.57 -17.73
CA PHE A 793 12.50 20.80 -17.81
C PHE A 793 13.71 21.49 -17.16
N ALA A 794 13.90 22.80 -17.40
CA ALA A 794 15.05 23.54 -16.87
C ALA A 794 15.20 23.51 -15.33
N PRO A 795 14.13 23.65 -14.51
CA PRO A 795 14.26 23.55 -13.05
C PRO A 795 14.50 22.10 -12.55
N ASN A 796 14.20 21.09 -13.38
CA ASN A 796 14.22 19.68 -12.98
C ASN A 796 15.36 18.86 -13.61
N GLU A 797 16.17 19.43 -14.50
CA GLU A 797 17.23 18.69 -15.21
C GLU A 797 18.21 18.01 -14.24
N SER A 798 18.59 18.68 -13.16
CA SER A 798 19.45 18.10 -12.13
C SER A 798 18.79 16.94 -11.37
N ILE A 799 17.49 17.07 -11.06
CA ILE A 799 16.71 16.00 -10.40
C ILE A 799 16.60 14.79 -11.33
N ILE A 800 16.33 15.02 -12.62
CA ILE A 800 16.25 13.95 -13.63
C ILE A 800 17.57 13.19 -13.73
N LEU A 801 18.69 13.92 -13.88
CA LEU A 801 20.02 13.35 -14.07
C LEU A 801 20.54 12.61 -12.84
N TYR A 802 20.33 13.17 -11.64
CA TYR A 802 21.01 12.71 -10.43
C TYR A 802 20.08 12.04 -9.40
N GLU A 803 18.76 12.10 -9.55
CA GLU A 803 17.82 11.42 -8.65
C GLU A 803 16.93 10.43 -9.42
N THR A 804 16.14 10.90 -10.40
CA THR A 804 15.19 10.06 -11.15
C THR A 804 15.88 8.88 -11.82
N LEU A 805 16.96 9.14 -12.56
CA LEU A 805 17.68 8.11 -13.30
C LEU A 805 18.34 7.08 -12.36
N GLN A 806 18.86 7.52 -11.21
CA GLN A 806 19.41 6.61 -10.20
C GLN A 806 18.32 5.73 -9.58
N ALA A 807 17.15 6.31 -9.27
CA ALA A 807 16.01 5.56 -8.76
C ALA A 807 15.53 4.48 -9.74
N LEU A 808 15.48 4.79 -11.04
CA LEU A 808 15.15 3.80 -12.06
C LEU A 808 16.25 2.76 -12.27
N GLU A 809 17.53 3.13 -12.16
CA GLU A 809 18.64 2.16 -12.17
C GLU A 809 18.54 1.19 -11.01
N MET A 810 18.16 1.66 -9.82
CA MET A 810 17.85 0.79 -8.70
C MET A 810 16.64 -0.09 -8.96
N ALA A 811 15.54 0.44 -9.51
CA ALA A 811 14.38 -0.36 -9.87
C ALA A 811 14.73 -1.46 -10.88
N LYS A 812 15.69 -1.19 -11.78
CA LYS A 812 16.26 -2.16 -12.72
C LYS A 812 17.05 -3.25 -11.98
N HIS A 813 17.93 -2.87 -11.04
CA HIS A 813 18.66 -3.84 -10.20
C HIS A 813 17.76 -4.71 -9.33
N CYS A 814 16.65 -4.16 -8.82
CA CYS A 814 15.65 -4.88 -8.03
C CYS A 814 14.69 -5.74 -8.90
N GLY A 815 14.85 -5.75 -10.22
CA GLY A 815 14.03 -6.53 -11.14
C GLY A 815 12.61 -6.01 -11.33
N LYS A 816 12.30 -4.79 -10.90
CA LYS A 816 10.98 -4.14 -11.09
C LYS A 816 10.81 -3.60 -12.50
N ILE A 817 11.91 -3.21 -13.14
CA ILE A 817 11.95 -2.86 -14.56
C ILE A 817 13.12 -3.59 -15.24
N ARG A 818 13.06 -3.76 -16.57
CA ARG A 818 14.19 -4.35 -17.32
C ARG A 818 15.06 -3.28 -17.99
N TYR A 819 14.44 -2.23 -18.54
CA TYR A 819 15.14 -1.18 -19.27
C TYR A 819 14.59 0.22 -18.94
N ILE A 820 15.46 1.21 -19.07
CA ILE A 820 15.16 2.62 -18.81
C ILE A 820 15.01 3.35 -20.14
N GLY A 821 13.93 4.11 -20.28
CA GLY A 821 13.71 4.94 -21.44
C GLY A 821 13.45 6.40 -21.11
N LEU A 822 13.61 7.26 -22.11
CA LEU A 822 13.11 8.64 -22.08
C LEU A 822 12.00 8.82 -23.11
N THR A 823 10.99 9.60 -22.78
CA THR A 823 9.97 10.01 -23.74
C THR A 823 9.63 11.47 -23.58
N GLY A 824 9.39 12.16 -24.68
CA GLY A 824 9.09 13.58 -24.65
C GLY A 824 8.83 14.16 -26.03
N TYR A 825 8.35 15.40 -26.05
CA TYR A 825 8.17 16.15 -27.29
C TYR A 825 9.53 16.69 -27.77
N PRO A 826 10.23 17.55 -27.01
CA PRO A 826 11.31 18.35 -27.59
C PRO A 826 12.57 17.52 -27.78
N LEU A 827 12.92 17.26 -29.03
CA LEU A 827 14.08 16.42 -29.40
C LEU A 827 15.41 16.93 -28.81
N PRO A 828 15.71 18.25 -28.77
CA PRO A 828 16.95 18.75 -28.16
C PRO A 828 17.07 18.42 -26.67
N LYS A 829 15.97 18.44 -25.91
CA LYS A 829 15.97 18.13 -24.47
C LYS A 829 16.23 16.64 -24.23
N LEU A 830 15.59 15.77 -25.00
CA LEU A 830 15.87 14.33 -24.96
C LEU A 830 17.34 14.04 -25.27
N ALA A 831 17.89 14.72 -26.28
CA ALA A 831 19.31 14.60 -26.63
C ALA A 831 20.24 15.12 -25.51
N SER A 832 19.90 16.24 -24.87
CA SER A 832 20.65 16.81 -23.73
C SER A 832 20.75 15.81 -22.58
N VAL A 833 19.60 15.27 -22.13
CA VAL A 833 19.59 14.28 -21.03
C VAL A 833 20.39 13.05 -21.39
N ILE A 834 20.24 12.51 -22.61
CA ILE A 834 21.02 11.34 -23.05
C ILE A 834 22.52 11.65 -23.09
N ALA A 835 22.91 12.86 -23.46
CA ALA A 835 24.31 13.27 -23.50
C ALA A 835 24.92 13.41 -22.10
N ALA A 836 24.16 13.95 -21.14
CA ALA A 836 24.60 14.25 -19.78
C ALA A 836 24.36 13.13 -18.77
N SER A 837 23.53 12.13 -19.11
CA SER A 837 23.08 11.09 -18.17
C SER A 837 24.25 10.26 -17.61
N PRO A 838 24.37 10.13 -16.28
CA PRO A 838 25.32 9.21 -15.66
C PRO A 838 24.85 7.75 -15.75
N VAL A 839 23.55 7.54 -15.93
CA VAL A 839 22.91 6.23 -16.06
C VAL A 839 22.71 5.89 -17.54
N ARG A 840 22.84 4.62 -17.90
CA ARG A 840 22.57 4.18 -19.26
C ARG A 840 21.06 4.24 -19.58
N ILE A 841 20.71 5.06 -20.57
CA ILE A 841 19.36 5.07 -21.17
C ILE A 841 19.36 4.10 -22.36
N ASP A 842 18.39 3.18 -22.37
CA ASP A 842 18.33 2.09 -23.34
C ASP A 842 17.48 2.48 -24.57
N VAL A 843 16.41 3.24 -24.37
CA VAL A 843 15.41 3.57 -25.41
C VAL A 843 14.96 5.02 -25.32
N VAL A 844 14.74 5.66 -26.46
CA VAL A 844 14.07 6.96 -26.55
C VAL A 844 12.80 6.82 -27.37
N MET A 845 11.69 7.34 -26.85
CA MET A 845 10.43 7.42 -27.57
C MET A 845 10.02 8.88 -27.79
N THR A 846 10.00 9.29 -29.04
CA THR A 846 9.48 10.60 -29.47
C THR A 846 8.09 10.44 -30.08
N TYR A 847 7.32 11.53 -30.15
CA TYR A 847 6.04 11.54 -30.82
C TYR A 847 5.88 12.76 -31.72
N CYS A 848 5.15 12.57 -32.82
CA CYS A 848 4.81 13.58 -33.84
C CYS A 848 6.00 14.13 -34.67
N HIS A 849 7.26 13.86 -34.31
CA HIS A 849 8.46 14.35 -35.04
C HIS A 849 8.99 13.39 -36.14
N GLY A 850 8.44 12.18 -36.22
CA GLY A 850 8.66 11.24 -37.31
C GLY A 850 7.35 11.01 -38.07
N SER A 851 6.62 12.07 -38.37
CA SER A 851 5.29 12.05 -38.99
C SER A 851 5.32 12.72 -40.37
N LEU A 852 4.24 12.61 -41.13
CA LEU A 852 4.18 13.16 -42.48
C LEU A 852 4.28 14.70 -42.48
N ASN A 853 3.82 15.37 -41.42
CA ASN A 853 3.85 16.83 -41.31
C ASN A 853 5.07 17.38 -40.55
N ASP A 854 5.89 16.51 -39.93
CA ASP A 854 7.11 16.88 -39.22
C ASP A 854 8.10 15.71 -39.23
N ASN A 855 9.25 15.94 -39.86
CA ASN A 855 10.34 14.97 -40.02
C ASN A 855 11.61 15.33 -39.22
N SER A 856 11.52 16.27 -38.27
CA SER A 856 12.64 16.75 -37.45
C SER A 856 13.40 15.65 -36.71
N LEU A 857 12.76 14.50 -36.41
CA LEU A 857 13.42 13.32 -35.85
C LEU A 857 14.66 12.90 -36.66
N GLY A 858 14.62 13.06 -37.98
CA GLY A 858 15.72 12.71 -38.89
C GLY A 858 17.06 13.33 -38.47
N GLN A 859 17.03 14.56 -37.95
CA GLN A 859 18.23 15.30 -37.51
C GLN A 859 18.88 14.70 -36.26
N HIS A 860 18.12 13.95 -35.44
CA HIS A 860 18.60 13.37 -34.17
C HIS A 860 18.89 11.86 -34.25
N THR A 861 18.42 11.16 -35.29
CA THR A 861 18.61 9.71 -35.43
C THR A 861 20.09 9.28 -35.37
N ALA A 862 20.99 10.05 -36.00
CA ALA A 862 22.42 9.78 -35.98
C ALA A 862 23.02 9.90 -34.56
N PHE A 863 22.57 10.90 -33.79
CA PHE A 863 23.00 11.10 -32.41
C PHE A 863 22.56 9.92 -31.53
N PHE A 864 21.28 9.53 -31.55
CA PHE A 864 20.79 8.41 -30.74
C PHE A 864 21.51 7.10 -31.08
N ARG A 865 21.77 6.86 -32.38
CA ARG A 865 22.54 5.70 -32.83
C ARG A 865 23.97 5.72 -32.32
N SER A 866 24.64 6.87 -32.32
CA SER A 866 26.01 7.00 -31.79
C SER A 866 26.10 6.68 -30.30
N LYS A 867 25.00 6.86 -29.56
CA LYS A 867 24.86 6.54 -28.13
C LYS A 867 24.31 5.13 -27.87
N ASN A 868 24.09 4.32 -28.91
CA ASN A 868 23.49 2.99 -28.83
C ASN A 868 22.10 2.98 -28.14
N VAL A 869 21.31 4.04 -28.35
CA VAL A 869 19.94 4.18 -27.84
C VAL A 869 18.96 3.75 -28.92
N GLY A 870 18.00 2.88 -28.58
CA GLY A 870 16.94 2.50 -29.51
C GLY A 870 15.93 3.62 -29.72
N VAL A 871 15.54 3.91 -30.97
CA VAL A 871 14.58 4.97 -31.30
C VAL A 871 13.21 4.37 -31.62
N ILE A 872 12.20 4.80 -30.86
CA ILE A 872 10.79 4.45 -31.07
C ILE A 872 10.03 5.73 -31.46
N ASN A 873 9.25 5.64 -32.52
CA ASN A 873 8.40 6.72 -33.01
C ASN A 873 6.97 6.52 -32.51
N SER A 874 6.22 7.60 -32.31
CA SER A 874 4.83 7.56 -31.86
C SER A 874 4.07 8.77 -32.41
N GLY A 875 2.75 8.79 -32.28
CA GLY A 875 1.92 9.89 -32.77
C GLY A 875 1.98 10.04 -34.29
N ALA A 876 2.02 8.93 -35.04
CA ALA A 876 2.12 8.90 -36.51
C ALA A 876 1.07 9.77 -37.23
N LEU A 877 -0.12 9.90 -36.63
CA LEU A 877 -1.25 10.67 -37.15
C LEU A 877 -1.34 12.10 -36.59
N SER A 878 -0.29 12.55 -35.88
CA SER A 878 -0.21 13.86 -35.22
C SER A 878 -1.48 14.16 -34.42
N TRP A 879 -1.85 13.20 -33.57
CA TRP A 879 -3.02 13.22 -32.68
C TRP A 879 -4.34 13.60 -33.36
N GLY A 880 -4.53 13.18 -34.61
CA GLY A 880 -5.78 13.37 -35.36
C GLY A 880 -5.70 14.42 -36.46
N LEU A 881 -4.62 15.22 -36.52
CA LEU A 881 -4.40 16.20 -37.61
C LEU A 881 -4.41 15.53 -38.99
N LEU A 882 -3.87 14.32 -39.10
CA LEU A 882 -3.77 13.57 -40.35
C LEU A 882 -4.84 12.46 -40.41
N THR A 883 -6.09 12.82 -40.09
CA THR A 883 -7.25 11.92 -40.17
C THR A 883 -8.48 12.67 -40.69
N GLU A 884 -9.44 11.95 -41.27
CA GLU A 884 -10.71 12.55 -41.72
C GLU A 884 -11.56 13.08 -40.55
N LYS A 885 -11.47 12.45 -39.37
CA LYS A 885 -12.14 12.88 -38.14
C LYS A 885 -11.63 14.24 -37.65
N GLY A 886 -10.39 14.58 -38.00
CA GLY A 886 -9.71 15.79 -37.55
C GLY A 886 -9.17 15.69 -36.12
N PRO A 887 -8.37 16.68 -35.70
CA PRO A 887 -7.78 16.70 -34.37
C PRO A 887 -8.86 16.99 -33.30
N PRO A 888 -8.65 16.53 -32.05
CA PRO A 888 -9.53 16.89 -30.96
C PRO A 888 -9.51 18.40 -30.70
N PRO A 889 -10.58 18.98 -30.13
CA PRO A 889 -10.68 20.44 -29.91
C PRO A 889 -9.53 21.02 -29.07
N TRP A 890 -8.92 20.19 -28.21
CA TRP A 890 -7.80 20.56 -27.37
C TRP A 890 -6.43 20.47 -28.05
N HIS A 891 -6.33 20.09 -29.33
CA HIS A 891 -5.03 19.92 -29.97
C HIS A 891 -4.16 21.21 -29.91
N PRO A 892 -2.88 21.12 -29.46
CA PRO A 892 -2.04 22.29 -29.17
C PRO A 892 -1.50 23.03 -30.41
N ALA A 893 -1.56 22.38 -31.58
CA ALA A 893 -1.18 23.01 -32.85
C ALA A 893 -1.91 24.34 -33.09
N ASN A 894 -1.17 25.30 -33.65
CA ASN A 894 -1.72 26.58 -34.09
C ASN A 894 -2.67 26.39 -35.29
N GLU A 895 -3.45 27.43 -35.61
CA GLU A 895 -4.44 27.35 -36.70
C GLU A 895 -3.78 27.13 -38.07
N ASN A 896 -2.58 27.69 -38.32
CA ASN A 896 -1.87 27.46 -39.58
C ASN A 896 -1.56 25.97 -39.84
N ILE A 897 -1.07 25.26 -38.82
CA ILE A 897 -0.81 23.81 -38.90
C ILE A 897 -2.13 23.05 -39.09
N LYS A 898 -3.18 23.41 -38.33
CA LYS A 898 -4.51 22.78 -38.44
C LYS A 898 -5.11 22.94 -39.83
N ASP A 899 -5.13 24.16 -40.36
CA ASP A 899 -5.69 24.50 -41.67
C ASP A 899 -4.90 23.82 -42.80
N THR A 900 -3.58 23.78 -42.70
CA THR A 900 -2.72 23.13 -43.70
C THR A 900 -2.95 21.61 -43.71
N CYS A 901 -3.01 20.99 -42.52
CA CYS A 901 -3.31 19.56 -42.41
C CYS A 901 -4.73 19.25 -42.91
N LEU A 902 -5.72 20.08 -42.58
CA LEU A 902 -7.09 19.94 -43.07
C LEU A 902 -7.16 20.04 -44.61
N ALA A 903 -6.43 20.98 -45.22
CA ALA A 903 -6.36 21.10 -46.67
C ALA A 903 -5.72 19.86 -47.32
N ALA A 904 -4.71 19.27 -46.68
CA ALA A 904 -4.11 18.01 -47.12
C ALA A 904 -5.09 16.82 -47.01
N VAL A 905 -5.84 16.73 -45.91
CA VAL A 905 -6.91 15.73 -45.69
C VAL A 905 -7.96 15.85 -46.79
N GLN A 906 -8.48 17.06 -47.02
CA GLN A 906 -9.49 17.33 -48.05
C GLN A 906 -8.99 16.99 -49.46
N TYR A 907 -7.71 17.26 -49.75
CA TYR A 907 -7.10 16.89 -51.02
C TYR A 907 -7.07 15.37 -51.21
N CYS A 908 -6.67 14.60 -50.19
CA CYS A 908 -6.66 13.14 -50.25
C CYS A 908 -8.09 12.57 -50.41
N ALA A 909 -9.05 13.09 -49.65
CA ALA A 909 -10.46 12.72 -49.75
C ALA A 909 -11.02 12.97 -51.17
N SER A 910 -10.63 14.09 -51.83
CA SER A 910 -11.00 14.36 -53.22
C SER A 910 -10.46 13.34 -54.23
N LYS A 911 -9.44 12.58 -53.84
CA LYS A 911 -8.85 11.47 -54.60
C LYS A 911 -9.33 10.10 -54.14
N LYS A 912 -10.31 10.04 -53.23
CA LYS A 912 -10.82 8.81 -52.60
C LYS A 912 -9.71 8.01 -51.91
N MET A 913 -8.79 8.72 -51.27
CA MET A 913 -7.67 8.15 -50.54
C MET A 913 -7.65 8.70 -49.12
N ASP A 914 -7.38 7.84 -48.15
CA ASP A 914 -7.23 8.24 -46.75
C ASP A 914 -5.79 8.67 -46.47
N ILE A 915 -5.61 9.90 -45.99
CA ILE A 915 -4.30 10.43 -45.61
C ILE A 915 -3.69 9.67 -44.43
N SER A 916 -4.52 9.08 -43.56
CA SER A 916 -4.06 8.34 -42.37
C SER A 916 -3.16 7.16 -42.77
N ARG A 917 -3.51 6.50 -43.90
CA ARG A 917 -2.72 5.41 -44.50
C ARG A 917 -1.33 5.90 -44.93
N PHE A 918 -1.22 7.08 -45.54
CA PHE A 918 0.06 7.65 -45.94
C PHE A 918 0.91 8.08 -44.75
N ALA A 919 0.28 8.67 -43.75
CA ALA A 919 0.95 9.10 -42.52
C ALA A 919 1.49 7.91 -41.72
N LEU A 920 0.71 6.84 -41.59
CA LEU A 920 1.13 5.60 -40.93
C LEU A 920 2.25 4.91 -41.71
N GLU A 921 2.13 4.77 -43.03
CA GLU A 921 3.18 4.15 -43.85
C GLU A 921 4.51 4.90 -43.72
N TYR A 922 4.47 6.22 -43.81
CA TYR A 922 5.64 7.08 -43.65
C TYR A 922 6.27 6.92 -42.26
N ALA A 923 5.47 6.97 -41.19
CA ALA A 923 5.95 6.89 -39.81
C ALA A 923 6.49 5.49 -39.44
N ILE A 924 5.88 4.41 -39.96
CA ILE A 924 6.31 3.02 -39.78
C ILE A 924 7.65 2.76 -40.49
N ASN A 925 7.88 3.41 -41.62
CA ASN A 925 9.11 3.28 -42.41
C ASN A 925 10.11 4.40 -42.16
N PHE A 926 9.93 5.20 -41.11
CA PHE A 926 10.81 6.33 -40.83
C PHE A 926 12.24 5.83 -40.58
N PRO A 927 13.26 6.39 -41.27
CA PRO A 927 14.62 5.88 -41.21
C PRO A 927 15.16 5.78 -39.78
N HIS A 928 15.85 4.68 -39.49
CA HIS A 928 16.53 4.44 -38.20
C HIS A 928 15.62 4.34 -36.97
N THR A 929 14.30 4.23 -37.15
CA THR A 929 13.37 3.86 -36.08
C THR A 929 13.19 2.34 -36.03
N ILE A 930 12.97 1.79 -34.84
CA ILE A 930 12.84 0.34 -34.62
C ILE A 930 11.37 -0.07 -34.67
N CYS A 931 10.51 0.79 -34.15
CA CYS A 931 9.09 0.55 -33.97
C CYS A 931 8.32 1.86 -34.03
N CYS A 932 7.10 1.80 -34.57
CA CYS A 932 6.11 2.88 -34.50
C CYS A 932 4.96 2.48 -33.56
N VAL A 933 4.74 3.24 -32.49
CA VAL A 933 3.61 3.06 -31.57
C VAL A 933 2.38 3.72 -32.18
N VAL A 934 1.33 2.92 -32.38
CA VAL A 934 0.08 3.36 -33.03
C VAL A 934 -1.08 3.14 -32.08
N GLY A 935 -1.86 4.21 -31.85
CA GLY A 935 -3.11 4.12 -31.11
C GLY A 935 -4.19 3.47 -31.95
N MET A 936 -4.87 2.45 -31.40
CA MET A 936 -5.92 1.70 -32.09
C MET A 936 -7.13 1.53 -31.16
N ASP A 937 -8.33 1.83 -31.66
CA ASP A 937 -9.58 1.80 -30.89
C ASP A 937 -10.66 0.87 -31.47
N CYS A 938 -10.36 0.13 -32.53
CA CYS A 938 -11.23 -0.93 -33.04
C CYS A 938 -10.43 -2.07 -33.66
N VAL A 939 -11.06 -3.24 -33.79
CA VAL A 939 -10.43 -4.46 -34.31
C VAL A 939 -10.02 -4.29 -35.77
N GLN A 940 -10.81 -3.54 -36.56
CA GLN A 940 -10.51 -3.32 -37.97
C GLN A 940 -9.23 -2.49 -38.17
N GLN A 941 -9.05 -1.41 -37.40
CA GLN A 941 -7.80 -0.63 -37.41
C GLN A 941 -6.58 -1.49 -37.05
N VAL A 942 -6.71 -2.41 -36.08
CA VAL A 942 -5.62 -3.35 -35.75
C VAL A 942 -5.23 -4.17 -36.97
N ARG A 943 -6.20 -4.74 -37.68
CA ARG A 943 -5.96 -5.56 -38.88
C ARG A 943 -5.32 -4.74 -40.00
N ASP A 944 -5.86 -3.56 -40.28
CA ASP A 944 -5.37 -2.69 -41.37
C ASP A 944 -3.94 -2.19 -41.10
N ASN A 945 -3.64 -1.83 -39.85
CA ASN A 945 -2.30 -1.37 -39.46
C ASN A 945 -1.28 -2.51 -39.45
N VAL A 946 -1.67 -3.72 -39.00
CA VAL A 946 -0.84 -4.92 -39.10
C VAL A 946 -0.53 -5.25 -40.56
N GLU A 947 -1.54 -5.21 -41.43
CA GLU A 947 -1.36 -5.50 -42.85
C GLU A 947 -0.43 -4.47 -43.50
N LEU A 948 -0.58 -3.17 -43.17
CA LEU A 948 0.32 -2.11 -43.63
C LEU A 948 1.77 -2.33 -43.17
N ALA A 949 1.97 -2.78 -41.92
CA ALA A 949 3.30 -3.06 -41.38
C ALA A 949 3.96 -4.30 -42.01
N CYS A 950 3.17 -5.31 -42.39
CA CYS A 950 3.65 -6.52 -43.05
C CYS A 950 3.92 -6.31 -44.55
N ASN A 951 3.04 -5.59 -45.24
CA ASN A 951 3.04 -5.43 -46.70
C ASN A 951 3.22 -3.94 -47.10
N CYS A 952 4.36 -3.36 -46.70
CA CYS A 952 4.73 -1.93 -46.73
C CYS A 952 4.76 -1.19 -48.10
N ALA A 953 4.10 -1.65 -49.15
CA ALA A 953 4.13 -0.96 -50.44
C ALA A 953 2.85 -0.17 -50.72
N LEU A 954 2.94 1.17 -50.70
CA LEU A 954 1.96 2.01 -51.38
C LEU A 954 2.03 1.72 -52.90
N THR A 955 0.88 1.75 -53.56
CA THR A 955 0.79 1.72 -55.02
C THR A 955 1.49 2.93 -55.64
N GLU A 956 1.83 2.86 -56.93
CA GLU A 956 2.47 3.99 -57.62
C GLU A 956 1.59 5.26 -57.60
N LEU A 957 0.27 5.10 -57.68
CA LEU A 957 -0.67 6.22 -57.57
C LEU A 957 -0.68 6.82 -56.17
N GLU A 958 -0.74 5.99 -55.12
CA GLU A 958 -0.69 6.42 -53.72
C GLU A 958 0.63 7.17 -53.42
N ASN A 959 1.77 6.67 -53.90
CA ASN A 959 3.06 7.36 -53.76
C ASN A 959 3.03 8.74 -54.42
N ARG A 960 2.50 8.85 -55.66
CA ARG A 960 2.39 10.15 -56.33
C ARG A 960 1.48 11.13 -55.58
N VAL A 961 0.40 10.64 -54.98
CA VAL A 961 -0.52 11.47 -54.19
C VAL A 961 0.15 11.91 -52.89
N ARG A 962 0.78 10.99 -52.14
CA ARG A 962 1.56 11.31 -50.93
C ARG A 962 2.64 12.35 -51.21
N ASP A 963 3.45 12.16 -52.23
CA ASP A 963 4.54 13.09 -52.59
C ASP A 963 4.00 14.47 -52.97
N ARG A 964 2.82 14.52 -53.61
CA ARG A 964 2.16 15.78 -53.93
C ARG A 964 1.58 16.46 -52.69
N VAL A 965 1.04 15.69 -51.74
CA VAL A 965 0.54 16.20 -50.46
C VAL A 965 1.69 16.82 -49.66
N MET A 966 2.82 16.12 -49.58
CA MET A 966 4.07 16.62 -48.97
C MET A 966 4.46 17.97 -49.57
N ARG A 967 4.78 18.01 -50.87
CA ARG A 967 5.30 19.23 -51.52
C ARG A 967 4.34 20.41 -51.53
N ARG A 968 3.04 20.14 -51.64
CA ARG A 968 2.04 21.20 -51.81
C ARG A 968 1.55 21.78 -50.50
N TYR A 969 1.49 20.98 -49.45
CA TYR A 969 0.87 21.37 -48.19
C TYR A 969 1.86 21.24 -47.03
N LEU A 970 2.42 20.06 -46.80
CA LEU A 970 3.11 19.77 -45.53
C LEU A 970 4.53 20.33 -45.48
N ASP A 971 5.27 20.38 -46.60
CA ASP A 971 6.60 20.98 -46.65
C ASP A 971 6.58 22.49 -46.33
N LEU A 972 5.44 23.16 -46.55
CA LEU A 972 5.24 24.57 -46.21
C LEU A 972 5.21 24.84 -44.70
N LEU A 973 5.01 23.79 -43.89
CA LEU A 973 5.08 23.91 -42.45
C LEU A 973 6.52 23.98 -41.95
N GLU A 974 7.53 23.63 -42.77
CA GLU A 974 8.94 23.67 -42.39
C GLU A 974 9.25 22.97 -41.04
N ASN A 975 8.57 21.84 -40.78
CA ASN A 975 8.61 21.12 -39.49
C ASN A 975 8.18 21.96 -38.28
N GLN A 976 7.28 22.93 -38.46
CA GLN A 976 6.68 23.66 -37.35
C GLN A 976 5.93 22.68 -36.43
N GLY A 977 6.49 22.50 -35.24
CA GLY A 977 5.81 21.86 -34.13
C GLY A 977 4.95 22.84 -33.33
N TRP A 978 4.54 22.41 -32.15
CA TRP A 978 3.83 23.22 -31.16
C TRP A 978 4.65 23.36 -29.87
N GLU A 979 5.98 23.49 -30.03
CA GLU A 979 6.91 23.81 -28.95
C GLU A 979 6.69 25.27 -28.49
N GLY A 980 6.88 25.54 -27.19
CA GLY A 980 6.81 26.91 -26.66
C GLY A 980 5.41 27.55 -26.63
N VAL A 981 4.33 26.78 -26.86
CA VAL A 981 2.96 27.24 -26.60
C VAL A 981 2.85 27.69 -25.14
N ASN A 982 2.40 28.92 -24.90
CA ASN A 982 2.16 29.41 -23.54
C ASN A 982 1.06 28.55 -22.89
N VAL A 983 1.48 27.63 -22.04
CA VAL A 983 0.62 26.60 -21.48
C VAL A 983 -0.47 27.21 -20.61
N GLU A 984 -0.17 28.29 -19.89
CA GLU A 984 -1.15 29.04 -19.09
C GLU A 984 -2.26 29.67 -19.97
N GLN A 985 -1.88 30.32 -21.07
CA GLN A 985 -2.84 30.88 -22.03
C GLN A 985 -3.63 29.79 -22.75
N TYR A 986 -3.00 28.66 -23.07
CA TYR A 986 -3.66 27.50 -23.66
C TYR A 986 -4.71 26.92 -22.71
N TRP A 987 -4.40 26.72 -21.43
CA TRP A 987 -5.37 26.28 -20.43
C TRP A 987 -6.48 27.30 -20.17
N LYS A 988 -6.16 28.60 -20.14
CA LYS A 988 -7.17 29.68 -20.08
C LYS A 988 -8.10 29.64 -21.30
N ARG A 989 -7.57 29.41 -22.51
CA ARG A 989 -8.36 29.24 -23.74
C ARG A 989 -9.26 28.02 -23.66
N LEU A 990 -8.74 26.87 -23.21
CA LEU A 990 -9.55 25.66 -23.03
C LEU A 990 -10.67 25.85 -22.01
N LYS A 991 -10.38 26.51 -20.88
CA LYS A 991 -11.37 26.83 -19.84
C LYS A 991 -12.46 27.75 -20.38
N LYS A 992 -12.06 28.78 -21.15
CA LYS A 992 -12.99 29.71 -21.82
C LYS A 992 -13.89 29.01 -22.85
N LEU A 993 -13.37 28.01 -23.56
CA LEU A 993 -14.13 27.25 -24.56
C LEU A 993 -14.97 26.12 -23.96
N GLY A 994 -14.95 25.91 -22.63
CA GLY A 994 -15.60 24.76 -22.00
C GLY A 994 -14.97 23.40 -22.35
N LEU A 995 -13.75 23.41 -22.89
CA LEU A 995 -13.03 22.23 -23.41
C LEU A 995 -12.03 21.66 -22.40
N THR A 996 -11.92 22.23 -21.19
CA THR A 996 -11.11 21.65 -20.10
C THR A 996 -11.51 20.22 -19.83
N ALA A 997 -12.81 19.92 -19.87
CA ALA A 997 -13.36 18.57 -19.74
C ALA A 997 -12.86 17.58 -20.80
N LEU A 998 -12.64 18.01 -22.05
CA LEU A 998 -12.17 17.15 -23.13
C LEU A 998 -10.65 16.96 -23.12
N ALA A 999 -9.89 17.94 -22.59
CA ALA A 999 -8.43 17.88 -22.45
C ALA A 999 -7.97 17.15 -21.16
N THR A 1000 -8.83 17.08 -20.15
CA THR A 1000 -8.53 16.49 -18.83
C THR A 1000 -9.44 15.32 -18.45
N HIS A 1001 -10.42 14.97 -19.30
CA HIS A 1001 -11.55 14.10 -18.93
C HIS A 1001 -12.17 14.49 -17.58
N ARG A 1002 -12.66 15.74 -17.49
CA ARG A 1002 -13.83 16.05 -16.64
C ARG A 1002 -15.10 15.72 -17.41
N MET A 1003 -15.19 14.51 -17.94
CA MET A 1003 -16.48 14.00 -18.40
C MET A 1003 -17.05 13.22 -17.24
N PRO A 1004 -18.30 13.51 -16.83
CA PRO A 1004 -19.04 12.60 -15.97
C PRO A 1004 -18.91 11.21 -16.56
N LEU A 1005 -18.53 10.25 -15.72
CA LEU A 1005 -18.45 8.86 -16.12
C LEU A 1005 -19.82 8.45 -16.67
N GLU A 1006 -19.82 7.79 -17.83
CA GLU A 1006 -21.04 7.35 -18.47
C GLU A 1006 -21.20 5.84 -18.34
N PHE A 1007 -22.36 5.39 -17.89
CA PHE A 1007 -22.73 3.98 -17.81
C PHE A 1007 -24.14 3.79 -18.37
N ARG A 1008 -24.25 3.12 -19.53
CA ARG A 1008 -25.52 2.84 -20.23
C ARG A 1008 -26.42 4.08 -20.37
N GLY A 1009 -25.82 5.20 -20.80
CA GLY A 1009 -26.52 6.47 -20.97
C GLY A 1009 -26.79 7.24 -19.68
N LEU A 1010 -26.42 6.74 -18.50
CA LEU A 1010 -26.39 7.51 -17.25
C LEU A 1010 -25.05 8.21 -17.09
N ARG A 1011 -25.08 9.49 -16.75
CA ARG A 1011 -23.89 10.29 -16.42
C ARG A 1011 -23.74 10.43 -14.91
N TYR A 1012 -22.52 10.31 -14.38
CA TYR A 1012 -22.26 10.50 -12.94
C TYR A 1012 -20.87 11.09 -12.67
N LEU A 1013 -20.73 11.77 -11.54
CA LEU A 1013 -19.48 12.45 -11.17
C LEU A 1013 -18.33 11.46 -10.92
N SER A 1014 -17.12 11.88 -11.26
CA SER A 1014 -15.87 11.24 -10.86
C SER A 1014 -15.48 11.60 -9.42
N GLU A 1015 -14.65 10.77 -8.77
CA GLU A 1015 -14.14 11.02 -7.40
C GLU A 1015 -13.57 12.45 -7.24
N LYS A 1016 -12.81 12.91 -8.24
CA LYS A 1016 -12.26 14.27 -8.25
C LYS A 1016 -13.33 15.37 -8.28
N GLU A 1017 -14.42 15.16 -9.02
CA GLU A 1017 -15.51 16.15 -9.05
C GLU A 1017 -16.30 16.16 -7.73
N ILE A 1018 -16.35 15.03 -7.03
CA ILE A 1018 -16.90 14.94 -5.68
C ILE A 1018 -16.01 15.73 -4.71
N ASP A 1019 -14.68 15.56 -4.77
CA ASP A 1019 -13.73 16.32 -3.96
C ASP A 1019 -13.84 17.84 -4.22
N GLU A 1020 -13.97 18.24 -5.49
CA GLU A 1020 -14.19 19.64 -5.87
C GLU A 1020 -15.51 20.18 -5.32
N ASN A 1021 -16.58 19.39 -5.31
CA ASN A 1021 -17.86 19.79 -4.72
C ASN A 1021 -17.77 19.90 -3.18
N LEU A 1022 -17.08 18.96 -2.52
CA LEU A 1022 -16.85 19.00 -1.08
C LEU A 1022 -16.04 20.24 -0.68
N ALA A 1023 -15.01 20.58 -1.45
CA ALA A 1023 -14.22 21.79 -1.23
C ALA A 1023 -15.02 23.07 -1.50
N ALA A 1024 -15.85 23.10 -2.56
CA ALA A 1024 -16.66 24.27 -2.91
C ALA A 1024 -17.71 24.60 -1.84
N GLU A 1025 -18.31 23.58 -1.24
CA GLU A 1025 -19.29 23.72 -0.16
C GLU A 1025 -18.63 23.85 1.23
N LYS A 1026 -17.29 23.94 1.30
CA LYS A 1026 -16.48 24.01 2.53
C LYS A 1026 -16.62 22.82 3.49
N TYR A 1027 -17.07 21.67 2.99
CA TYR A 1027 -17.21 20.46 3.78
C TYR A 1027 -15.89 19.72 4.00
N SER A 1028 -14.84 20.04 3.22
CA SER A 1028 -13.48 19.49 3.41
C SER A 1028 -12.85 19.79 4.78
N GLU A 1029 -13.42 20.73 5.54
CA GLU A 1029 -13.01 21.08 6.90
C GLU A 1029 -13.95 20.48 7.98
N SER A 1030 -14.98 19.72 7.59
CA SER A 1030 -15.90 19.08 8.55
C SER A 1030 -15.23 17.90 9.26
N PRO A 1031 -15.35 17.79 10.60
CA PRO A 1031 -14.83 16.65 11.37
C PRO A 1031 -15.34 15.29 10.87
N GLU A 1032 -16.55 15.27 10.29
CA GLU A 1032 -17.22 14.07 9.79
C GLU A 1032 -16.56 13.49 8.51
N LEU A 1033 -15.70 14.28 7.85
CA LEU A 1033 -15.01 13.91 6.59
C LEU A 1033 -13.48 13.82 6.76
N ALA A 1034 -12.94 14.12 7.95
CA ALA A 1034 -11.50 14.23 8.21
C ALA A 1034 -10.71 12.90 8.05
N ASP A 1035 -11.38 11.74 8.16
CA ASP A 1035 -10.76 10.42 8.17
C ASP A 1035 -11.00 9.56 6.90
N ILE A 1036 -11.56 10.14 5.84
CA ILE A 1036 -11.87 9.41 4.58
C ILE A 1036 -10.61 8.74 3.97
N SER A 1037 -9.42 9.26 4.22
CA SER A 1037 -8.16 8.71 3.69
C SER A 1037 -7.73 7.36 4.29
N LYS A 1038 -8.33 6.91 5.41
CA LYS A 1038 -7.90 5.70 6.15
C LYS A 1038 -8.87 4.51 6.04
N SER A 1039 -10.19 4.73 5.95
CA SER A 1039 -11.21 3.68 5.80
C SER A 1039 -12.53 4.26 5.24
N ASP A 1040 -13.13 3.58 4.26
CA ASP A 1040 -14.44 3.96 3.68
C ASP A 1040 -15.64 3.67 4.60
N LEU A 1041 -15.42 2.98 5.73
CA LEU A 1041 -16.46 2.57 6.67
C LEU A 1041 -15.95 2.80 8.10
N THR A 1042 -16.52 3.80 8.76
CA THR A 1042 -16.37 4.03 10.21
C THR A 1042 -17.75 3.91 10.84
N PRO A 1043 -18.06 2.79 11.51
CA PRO A 1043 -19.37 2.59 12.14
C PRO A 1043 -19.73 3.76 13.04
N SER A 1044 -20.94 4.29 12.89
CA SER A 1044 -21.48 5.39 13.69
C SER A 1044 -20.83 6.78 13.52
N VAL A 1045 -19.91 6.96 12.56
CA VAL A 1045 -19.26 8.26 12.25
C VAL A 1045 -19.35 8.60 10.77
N TYR A 1046 -18.91 7.70 9.88
CA TYR A 1046 -18.97 7.88 8.43
C TYR A 1046 -19.22 6.52 7.76
N GLU A 1047 -20.45 6.29 7.28
CA GLU A 1047 -20.80 5.14 6.44
C GLU A 1047 -20.62 5.58 4.98
N GLY A 1048 -19.53 5.17 4.33
CA GLY A 1048 -19.13 5.72 3.03
C GLY A 1048 -20.20 5.74 1.94
N GLY A 1049 -20.11 6.74 1.06
CA GLY A 1049 -21.06 6.92 -0.05
C GLY A 1049 -20.56 7.79 -1.21
N LEU A 1050 -19.34 8.32 -1.12
CA LEU A 1050 -18.73 9.21 -2.12
C LEU A 1050 -18.02 8.47 -3.26
N LYS A 1051 -18.49 7.25 -3.59
CA LYS A 1051 -17.98 6.45 -4.71
C LYS A 1051 -19.07 5.58 -5.32
N VAL A 1052 -18.82 5.08 -6.52
CA VAL A 1052 -19.72 4.12 -7.18
C VAL A 1052 -19.31 2.70 -6.83
N TRP A 1053 -20.21 1.98 -6.17
CA TRP A 1053 -20.05 0.57 -5.84
C TRP A 1053 -20.37 -0.34 -7.04
N GLU A 1054 -19.67 -1.46 -7.18
CA GLU A 1054 -19.88 -2.39 -8.29
C GLU A 1054 -21.31 -2.97 -8.30
N CYS A 1055 -21.90 -3.20 -7.12
CA CYS A 1055 -23.29 -3.63 -6.97
C CYS A 1055 -24.30 -2.64 -7.56
N ALA A 1056 -24.01 -1.33 -7.56
CA ALA A 1056 -24.87 -0.32 -8.18
C ALA A 1056 -24.93 -0.51 -9.70
N LEU A 1057 -23.79 -0.78 -10.33
CA LEU A 1057 -23.72 -1.05 -11.77
C LEU A 1057 -24.39 -2.38 -12.13
N ASP A 1058 -24.19 -3.40 -11.29
CA ASP A 1058 -24.82 -4.71 -11.44
C ASP A 1058 -26.35 -4.61 -11.36
N LEU A 1059 -26.87 -3.81 -10.43
CA LEU A 1059 -28.30 -3.56 -10.28
C LEU A 1059 -28.85 -2.72 -11.44
N CYS A 1060 -28.14 -1.69 -11.90
CA CYS A 1060 -28.53 -0.94 -13.11
C CYS A 1060 -28.68 -1.85 -14.34
N ASN A 1061 -27.75 -2.78 -14.55
CA ASN A 1061 -27.83 -3.76 -15.65
C ASN A 1061 -29.10 -4.62 -15.58
N TYR A 1062 -29.53 -4.98 -14.36
CA TYR A 1062 -30.73 -5.78 -14.15
C TYR A 1062 -32.01 -4.93 -14.33
N VAL A 1063 -32.05 -3.74 -13.73
CA VAL A 1063 -33.15 -2.78 -13.85
C VAL A 1063 -33.45 -2.42 -15.31
N GLU A 1064 -32.41 -2.26 -16.14
CA GLU A 1064 -32.59 -2.00 -17.58
C GLU A 1064 -33.20 -3.19 -18.33
N GLN A 1065 -32.89 -4.43 -17.92
CA GLN A 1065 -33.51 -5.63 -18.49
C GLN A 1065 -35.01 -5.71 -18.14
N GLU A 1066 -35.39 -5.18 -16.97
CA GLU A 1066 -36.74 -5.17 -16.43
C GLU A 1066 -37.50 -3.86 -16.71
N LYS A 1067 -37.09 -3.08 -17.72
CA LYS A 1067 -37.63 -1.73 -18.02
C LYS A 1067 -39.17 -1.65 -18.04
N ASP A 1068 -39.85 -2.68 -18.54
CA ASP A 1068 -41.30 -2.68 -18.69
C ASP A 1068 -42.01 -2.87 -17.34
N ALA A 1069 -41.34 -3.50 -16.36
CA ALA A 1069 -41.87 -3.70 -15.02
C ALA A 1069 -41.78 -2.43 -14.15
N LEU A 1070 -40.88 -1.50 -14.49
CA LEU A 1070 -40.58 -0.28 -13.72
C LEU A 1070 -41.30 0.97 -14.26
N SER A 1071 -41.78 0.93 -15.51
CA SER A 1071 -42.49 2.06 -16.12
C SER A 1071 -43.80 2.36 -15.36
N GLY A 1072 -43.98 3.61 -14.93
CA GLY A 1072 -45.17 4.02 -14.18
C GLY A 1072 -45.16 3.66 -12.69
N LYS A 1073 -44.04 3.17 -12.15
CA LYS A 1073 -43.91 2.65 -10.78
C LYS A 1073 -43.02 3.53 -9.89
N THR A 1074 -43.40 3.72 -8.62
CA THR A 1074 -42.64 4.57 -7.69
C THR A 1074 -41.44 3.82 -7.11
N VAL A 1075 -40.32 4.52 -6.96
CA VAL A 1075 -39.03 3.91 -6.59
C VAL A 1075 -38.45 4.56 -5.35
N LEU A 1076 -37.95 3.75 -4.42
CA LEU A 1076 -37.11 4.20 -3.30
C LEU A 1076 -35.74 3.55 -3.42
N GLU A 1077 -34.67 4.34 -3.39
CA GLU A 1077 -33.29 3.81 -3.31
C GLU A 1077 -32.70 4.07 -1.92
N LEU A 1078 -32.34 2.99 -1.22
CA LEU A 1078 -31.76 3.04 0.13
C LEU A 1078 -30.25 2.84 0.09
N GLY A 1079 -29.51 3.70 0.80
CA GLY A 1079 -28.04 3.75 0.73
C GLY A 1079 -27.57 4.11 -0.68
N CYS A 1080 -28.14 5.19 -1.24
CA CYS A 1080 -28.08 5.43 -2.67
C CYS A 1080 -26.69 5.84 -3.19
N GLY A 1081 -25.83 6.46 -2.37
CA GLY A 1081 -24.51 6.92 -2.83
C GLY A 1081 -24.61 7.78 -4.11
N ALA A 1082 -24.18 7.22 -5.23
CA ALA A 1082 -24.29 7.85 -6.55
C ALA A 1082 -25.74 7.95 -7.10
N GLY A 1083 -26.67 7.13 -6.62
CA GLY A 1083 -28.08 7.08 -7.03
C GLY A 1083 -28.33 6.47 -8.42
N LEU A 1084 -27.41 5.64 -8.93
CA LEU A 1084 -27.51 5.15 -10.32
C LEU A 1084 -28.72 4.22 -10.57
N PRO A 1085 -29.04 3.25 -9.69
CA PRO A 1085 -30.24 2.41 -9.84
C PRO A 1085 -31.55 3.20 -9.99
N ALA A 1086 -31.86 4.16 -9.11
CA ALA A 1086 -33.08 4.95 -9.23
C ALA A 1086 -33.03 5.93 -10.41
N LEU A 1087 -31.86 6.48 -10.74
CA LEU A 1087 -31.68 7.27 -11.97
C LEU A 1087 -31.99 6.46 -13.23
N MET A 1088 -31.57 5.19 -13.26
CA MET A 1088 -31.93 4.28 -14.35
C MET A 1088 -33.45 4.10 -14.43
N ALA A 1089 -34.09 3.81 -13.30
CA ALA A 1089 -35.54 3.63 -13.25
C ALA A 1089 -36.30 4.89 -13.74
N LEU A 1090 -35.86 6.09 -13.34
CA LEU A 1090 -36.42 7.36 -13.80
C LEU A 1090 -36.29 7.55 -15.32
N LYS A 1091 -35.16 7.15 -15.92
CA LYS A 1091 -34.98 7.17 -17.39
C LYS A 1091 -35.84 6.14 -18.11
N LEU A 1092 -36.14 5.03 -17.45
CA LEU A 1092 -36.97 3.95 -18.00
C LEU A 1092 -38.47 4.15 -17.78
N GLY A 1093 -38.88 5.26 -17.17
CA GLY A 1093 -40.30 5.67 -17.09
C GLY A 1093 -40.92 5.63 -15.69
N ALA A 1094 -40.14 5.43 -14.61
CA ALA A 1094 -40.65 5.61 -13.25
C ALA A 1094 -41.04 7.09 -13.02
N PRO A 1095 -42.26 7.43 -12.58
CA PRO A 1095 -42.72 8.81 -12.46
C PRO A 1095 -41.96 9.59 -11.38
N LYS A 1096 -41.64 8.94 -10.25
CA LYS A 1096 -40.98 9.55 -9.09
C LYS A 1096 -39.98 8.57 -8.47
N ALA A 1097 -38.85 9.09 -7.97
CA ALA A 1097 -37.90 8.33 -7.17
C ALA A 1097 -37.44 9.07 -5.92
N VAL A 1098 -37.28 8.35 -4.81
CA VAL A 1098 -36.76 8.88 -3.54
C VAL A 1098 -35.35 8.32 -3.33
N PHE A 1099 -34.38 9.20 -3.09
CA PHE A 1099 -32.98 8.87 -2.83
C PHE A 1099 -32.69 9.04 -1.34
N GLN A 1100 -32.36 7.94 -0.67
CA GLN A 1100 -32.02 7.95 0.75
C GLN A 1100 -30.55 7.57 0.95
N ASP A 1101 -29.85 8.32 1.79
CA ASP A 1101 -28.50 8.00 2.25
C ASP A 1101 -28.34 8.40 3.72
N TYR A 1102 -27.44 7.74 4.46
CA TYR A 1102 -27.14 8.12 5.83
C TYR A 1102 -26.54 9.54 5.86
N ASN A 1103 -25.61 9.82 4.95
CA ASN A 1103 -24.85 11.06 4.95
C ASN A 1103 -25.46 12.10 4.01
N ARG A 1104 -25.84 13.25 4.57
CA ARG A 1104 -26.42 14.35 3.81
C ARG A 1104 -25.46 14.96 2.77
N PHE A 1105 -24.15 14.94 3.03
CA PHE A 1105 -23.14 15.43 2.07
C PHE A 1105 -23.05 14.54 0.83
N VAL A 1106 -23.29 13.23 0.96
CA VAL A 1106 -23.37 12.32 -0.19
C VAL A 1106 -24.52 12.73 -1.10
N LEU A 1107 -25.69 13.01 -0.51
CA LEU A 1107 -26.85 13.49 -1.26
C LEU A 1107 -26.57 14.83 -1.95
N GLU A 1108 -25.94 15.78 -1.26
CA GLU A 1108 -25.70 17.13 -1.77
C GLU A 1108 -24.59 17.21 -2.81
N CYS A 1109 -23.44 16.60 -2.53
CA CYS A 1109 -22.23 16.71 -3.34
C CYS A 1109 -22.11 15.64 -4.43
N PHE A 1110 -22.89 14.55 -4.34
CA PHE A 1110 -22.84 13.45 -5.30
C PHE A 1110 -24.20 13.12 -5.94
N THR A 1111 -25.19 12.69 -5.16
CA THR A 1111 -26.47 12.20 -5.70
C THR A 1111 -27.24 13.29 -6.46
N LYS A 1112 -27.48 14.45 -5.85
CA LYS A 1112 -28.20 15.59 -6.47
C LYS A 1112 -27.53 16.04 -7.76
N LYS A 1113 -26.20 16.10 -7.76
CA LYS A 1113 -25.42 16.46 -8.95
C LYS A 1113 -25.57 15.42 -10.06
N ASN A 1114 -25.63 14.13 -9.73
CA ASN A 1114 -25.92 13.09 -10.72
C ASN A 1114 -27.35 13.20 -11.29
N VAL A 1115 -28.34 13.59 -10.48
CA VAL A 1115 -29.71 13.89 -10.97
C VAL A 1115 -29.70 15.04 -11.97
N GLU A 1116 -29.06 16.15 -11.63
CA GLU A 1116 -28.89 17.32 -12.50
C GLU A 1116 -28.18 16.94 -13.81
N LEU A 1117 -27.10 16.18 -13.73
CA LEU A 1117 -26.33 15.70 -14.87
C LEU A 1117 -27.15 14.83 -15.84
N ASN A 1118 -28.19 14.15 -15.37
CA ASN A 1118 -29.05 13.33 -16.21
C ASN A 1118 -30.30 14.07 -16.72
N GLY A 1119 -30.45 15.37 -16.41
CA GLY A 1119 -31.56 16.19 -16.88
C GLY A 1119 -32.92 15.76 -16.31
N ILE A 1120 -32.91 15.15 -15.12
CA ILE A 1120 -34.14 14.77 -14.42
C ILE A 1120 -34.72 15.99 -13.70
N SER A 1121 -36.04 16.20 -13.83
CA SER A 1121 -36.75 17.29 -13.14
C SER A 1121 -36.75 17.11 -11.63
N GLN A 1122 -36.54 18.20 -10.89
CA GLN A 1122 -36.59 18.21 -9.41
C GLN A 1122 -37.96 17.76 -8.87
N GLU A 1123 -39.04 17.94 -9.63
CA GLU A 1123 -40.39 17.49 -9.23
C GLU A 1123 -40.54 15.96 -9.19
N ARG A 1124 -39.62 15.23 -9.82
CA ARG A 1124 -39.63 13.76 -9.91
C ARG A 1124 -38.73 13.10 -8.87
N VAL A 1125 -38.06 13.87 -8.02
CA VAL A 1125 -37.07 13.36 -7.08
C VAL A 1125 -37.26 13.92 -5.68
N GLU A 1126 -36.91 13.13 -4.68
CA GLU A 1126 -36.91 13.52 -3.27
C GLU A 1126 -35.62 12.98 -2.63
N PHE A 1127 -35.02 13.73 -1.70
CA PHE A 1127 -33.73 13.36 -1.08
C PHE A 1127 -33.89 13.32 0.44
N VAL A 1128 -33.56 12.18 1.05
CA VAL A 1128 -33.76 11.91 2.47
C VAL A 1128 -32.41 11.54 3.12
N GLY A 1129 -31.88 12.42 3.95
CA GLY A 1129 -30.65 12.19 4.71
C GLY A 1129 -30.93 11.69 6.12
N GLY A 1130 -30.18 10.70 6.59
CA GLY A 1130 -30.22 10.22 7.98
C GLY A 1130 -30.35 8.70 8.11
N PRO A 1131 -30.35 8.17 9.36
CA PRO A 1131 -30.35 6.74 9.63
C PRO A 1131 -31.64 6.04 9.18
N TRP A 1132 -31.53 4.75 8.86
CA TRP A 1132 -32.67 3.92 8.44
C TRP A 1132 -33.78 3.82 9.51
N SER A 1133 -33.42 3.90 10.80
CA SER A 1133 -34.37 3.91 11.91
C SER A 1133 -35.32 5.11 11.86
N GLU A 1134 -34.84 6.26 11.40
CA GLU A 1134 -35.59 7.52 11.36
C GLU A 1134 -36.21 7.78 9.98
N THR A 1135 -35.75 7.09 8.94
CA THR A 1135 -36.25 7.22 7.55
C THR A 1135 -37.77 7.07 7.46
N LYS A 1136 -38.39 6.23 8.31
CA LYS A 1136 -39.86 6.06 8.38
C LYS A 1136 -40.62 7.35 8.66
N ASN A 1137 -40.00 8.28 9.37
CA ASN A 1137 -40.58 9.58 9.75
C ASN A 1137 -40.27 10.68 8.73
N LEU A 1138 -39.31 10.44 7.83
CA LEU A 1138 -38.78 11.43 6.90
C LEU A 1138 -39.33 11.25 5.47
N VAL A 1139 -39.80 10.05 5.12
CA VAL A 1139 -40.42 9.78 3.82
C VAL A 1139 -41.93 9.94 3.93
N GLU A 1140 -42.50 10.90 3.19
CA GLU A 1140 -43.95 11.17 3.21
C GLU A 1140 -44.78 10.04 2.55
N GLU A 1141 -44.19 9.37 1.56
CA GLU A 1141 -44.81 8.32 0.76
C GLU A 1141 -44.59 6.94 1.38
N LYS A 1142 -45.67 6.21 1.69
CA LYS A 1142 -45.63 4.97 2.49
C LYS A 1142 -45.66 3.67 1.69
N SER A 1143 -45.71 3.75 0.35
CA SER A 1143 -46.03 2.58 -0.49
C SER A 1143 -45.28 2.64 -1.83
N PHE A 1144 -44.00 2.29 -1.83
CA PHE A 1144 -43.19 2.19 -3.05
C PHE A 1144 -43.42 0.86 -3.75
N ASP A 1145 -43.57 0.92 -5.08
CA ASP A 1145 -43.64 -0.29 -5.92
C ASP A 1145 -42.29 -1.01 -5.98
N PHE A 1146 -41.17 -0.26 -6.01
CA PHE A 1146 -39.82 -0.80 -6.00
C PHE A 1146 -38.96 -0.17 -4.90
N ILE A 1147 -38.25 -1.02 -4.17
CA ILE A 1147 -37.15 -0.60 -3.31
C ILE A 1147 -35.86 -1.15 -3.90
N LEU A 1148 -34.94 -0.27 -4.26
CA LEU A 1148 -33.62 -0.59 -4.78
C LEU A 1148 -32.58 -0.35 -3.68
N THR A 1149 -31.63 -1.26 -3.52
CA THR A 1149 -30.58 -1.04 -2.52
C THR A 1149 -29.32 -1.80 -2.88
N THR A 1150 -28.17 -1.17 -2.65
CA THR A 1150 -26.87 -1.74 -3.00
C THR A 1150 -25.86 -1.58 -1.89
N GLU A 1151 -25.15 -2.67 -1.57
CA GLU A 1151 -24.15 -2.69 -0.51
C GLU A 1151 -24.67 -2.17 0.85
N THR A 1152 -25.91 -2.49 1.22
CA THR A 1152 -26.54 -2.04 2.49
C THR A 1152 -26.59 -3.12 3.57
N ILE A 1153 -26.12 -4.33 3.27
CA ILE A 1153 -26.14 -5.48 4.20
C ILE A 1153 -24.74 -5.88 4.70
N TYR A 1154 -23.83 -4.90 4.74
CA TYR A 1154 -22.45 -5.10 5.17
C TYR A 1154 -22.30 -5.31 6.69
N SER A 1155 -23.29 -4.94 7.50
CA SER A 1155 -23.33 -5.15 8.95
C SER A 1155 -24.61 -5.89 9.36
N GLU A 1156 -24.46 -6.98 10.12
CA GLU A 1156 -25.60 -7.78 10.61
C GLU A 1156 -26.45 -7.00 11.63
N ASP A 1157 -25.86 -6.05 12.36
CA ASP A 1157 -26.54 -5.24 13.37
C ASP A 1157 -27.68 -4.39 12.78
N HIS A 1158 -27.60 -4.07 11.49
CA HIS A 1158 -28.60 -3.25 10.80
C HIS A 1158 -29.69 -4.04 10.08
N TYR A 1159 -29.62 -5.39 10.05
CA TYR A 1159 -30.57 -6.21 9.30
C TYR A 1159 -32.01 -6.04 9.79
N GLY A 1160 -32.21 -5.99 11.11
CA GLY A 1160 -33.53 -5.78 11.70
C GLY A 1160 -34.15 -4.44 11.29
N THR A 1161 -33.38 -3.36 11.45
CA THR A 1161 -33.80 -2.00 11.08
C THR A 1161 -34.14 -1.89 9.60
N LEU A 1162 -33.31 -2.48 8.74
CA LEU A 1162 -33.51 -2.48 7.29
C LEU A 1162 -34.75 -3.27 6.87
N LEU A 1163 -34.97 -4.47 7.44
CA LEU A 1163 -36.16 -5.28 7.17
C LEU A 1163 -37.45 -4.61 7.69
N ASP A 1164 -37.38 -3.91 8.81
CA ASP A 1164 -38.52 -3.15 9.31
C ASP A 1164 -38.85 -1.93 8.44
N LEU A 1165 -37.83 -1.29 7.85
CA LEU A 1165 -38.01 -0.22 6.88
C LEU A 1165 -38.58 -0.75 5.56
N PHE A 1166 -38.06 -1.87 5.05
CA PHE A 1166 -38.65 -2.57 3.91
C PHE A 1166 -40.14 -2.87 4.16
N ASN A 1167 -40.49 -3.39 5.34
CA ASN A 1167 -41.87 -3.73 5.67
C ASN A 1167 -42.77 -2.49 5.80
N TYR A 1168 -42.21 -1.34 6.18
CA TYR A 1168 -42.94 -0.09 6.27
C TYR A 1168 -43.17 0.57 4.91
N ALA A 1169 -42.13 0.61 4.06
CA ALA A 1169 -42.13 1.39 2.84
C ALA A 1169 -42.60 0.62 1.59
N LEU A 1170 -42.55 -0.72 1.60
CA LEU A 1170 -42.92 -1.53 0.44
C LEU A 1170 -44.45 -1.66 0.31
N ALA A 1171 -44.98 -1.32 -0.87
CA ALA A 1171 -46.37 -1.58 -1.23
C ALA A 1171 -46.71 -3.09 -1.19
N ASP A 1172 -47.99 -3.45 -1.03
CA ASP A 1172 -48.41 -4.85 -0.89
C ASP A 1172 -48.01 -5.75 -2.07
N SER A 1173 -47.91 -5.18 -3.27
CA SER A 1173 -47.44 -5.88 -4.49
C SER A 1173 -46.02 -5.48 -4.91
N GLY A 1174 -45.31 -4.75 -4.05
CA GLY A 1174 -43.99 -4.20 -4.35
C GLY A 1174 -42.87 -5.24 -4.36
N ILE A 1175 -41.75 -4.86 -4.95
CA ILE A 1175 -40.56 -5.69 -5.10
C ILE A 1175 -39.34 -4.98 -4.51
N ILE A 1176 -38.52 -5.69 -3.74
CA ILE A 1176 -37.23 -5.19 -3.29
C ILE A 1176 -36.15 -5.86 -4.12
N LEU A 1177 -35.25 -5.08 -4.72
CA LEU A 1177 -34.07 -5.56 -5.42
C LEU A 1177 -32.82 -5.13 -4.67
N LEU A 1178 -32.10 -6.11 -4.13
CA LEU A 1178 -30.90 -5.92 -3.34
C LEU A 1178 -29.69 -6.50 -4.09
N ALA A 1179 -28.67 -5.68 -4.36
CA ALA A 1179 -27.40 -6.15 -4.89
C ALA A 1179 -26.30 -6.02 -3.84
N ALA A 1180 -25.64 -7.13 -3.51
CA ALA A 1180 -24.65 -7.17 -2.43
C ALA A 1180 -23.55 -8.20 -2.68
N LYS A 1181 -22.38 -7.97 -2.05
CA LYS A 1181 -21.31 -8.97 -1.98
C LYS A 1181 -21.79 -10.23 -1.25
N THR A 1182 -21.37 -11.39 -1.73
CA THR A 1182 -21.68 -12.68 -1.08
C THR A 1182 -21.13 -12.71 0.35
N TYR A 1183 -20.00 -12.03 0.60
CA TYR A 1183 -19.39 -11.86 1.92
C TYR A 1183 -18.62 -10.54 2.01
N TYR A 1184 -18.75 -9.81 3.13
CA TYR A 1184 -18.00 -8.57 3.40
C TYR A 1184 -16.88 -8.83 4.42
N PHE A 1185 -15.63 -8.62 4.00
CA PHE A 1185 -14.46 -8.79 4.88
C PHE A 1185 -14.34 -7.63 5.86
N GLY A 1186 -14.17 -7.93 7.16
CA GLY A 1186 -13.87 -6.94 8.21
C GLY A 1186 -15.08 -6.31 8.91
N VAL A 1187 -16.28 -6.35 8.31
CA VAL A 1187 -17.52 -5.77 8.88
C VAL A 1187 -18.63 -6.80 9.15
N GLY A 1188 -18.45 -8.05 8.70
CA GLY A 1188 -19.22 -9.21 9.16
C GLY A 1188 -20.45 -9.59 8.35
N GLY A 1189 -21.03 -8.69 7.55
CA GLY A 1189 -22.24 -8.98 6.76
C GLY A 1189 -22.04 -9.97 5.61
N SER A 1190 -23.13 -10.60 5.16
CA SER A 1190 -23.16 -11.47 3.99
C SER A 1190 -24.58 -11.63 3.43
N VAL A 1191 -24.71 -11.95 2.14
CA VAL A 1191 -26.02 -12.29 1.56
C VAL A 1191 -26.64 -13.48 2.29
N ALA A 1192 -25.86 -14.51 2.60
CA ALA A 1192 -26.36 -15.68 3.32
C ALA A 1192 -26.95 -15.34 4.70
N ALA A 1193 -26.24 -14.52 5.50
CA ALA A 1193 -26.73 -14.07 6.81
C ALA A 1193 -27.99 -13.20 6.68
N PHE A 1194 -28.05 -12.32 5.66
CA PHE A 1194 -29.21 -11.48 5.41
C PHE A 1194 -30.45 -12.28 5.00
N LEU A 1195 -30.28 -13.33 4.18
CA LEU A 1195 -31.39 -14.23 3.78
C LEU A 1195 -31.91 -15.03 4.99
N ASP A 1196 -31.03 -15.46 5.89
CA ASP A 1196 -31.42 -16.11 7.15
C ASP A 1196 -32.21 -15.15 8.06
N ALA A 1197 -31.74 -13.91 8.22
CA ALA A 1197 -32.46 -12.87 8.96
C ALA A 1197 -33.83 -12.55 8.35
N THR A 1198 -33.92 -12.48 7.01
CA THR A 1198 -35.18 -12.30 6.27
C THR A 1198 -36.16 -13.45 6.56
N THR A 1199 -35.66 -14.69 6.56
CA THR A 1199 -36.45 -15.89 6.84
C THR A 1199 -36.99 -15.87 8.28
N LYS A 1200 -36.16 -15.44 9.25
CA LYS A 1200 -36.53 -15.30 10.66
C LYS A 1200 -37.54 -14.18 10.91
N HIS A 1201 -37.44 -13.07 10.17
CA HIS A 1201 -38.41 -11.95 10.26
C HIS A 1201 -39.81 -12.35 9.78
N ALA A 1202 -39.90 -13.41 8.96
CA ALA A 1202 -41.14 -14.08 8.53
C ALA A 1202 -42.15 -13.24 7.73
N LYS A 1203 -41.79 -12.02 7.30
CA LYS A 1203 -42.65 -11.14 6.49
C LYS A 1203 -42.36 -11.15 4.99
N PHE A 1204 -41.20 -11.67 4.59
CA PHE A 1204 -40.75 -11.65 3.20
C PHE A 1204 -40.35 -13.04 2.71
N ASP A 1205 -40.68 -13.33 1.46
CA ASP A 1205 -40.05 -14.35 0.65
C ASP A 1205 -38.88 -13.74 -0.12
N HIS A 1206 -37.83 -14.53 -0.34
CA HIS A 1206 -36.64 -14.07 -1.05
C HIS A 1206 -36.21 -15.06 -2.12
N LYS A 1207 -35.57 -14.56 -3.17
CA LYS A 1207 -35.02 -15.35 -4.26
C LYS A 1207 -33.72 -14.72 -4.76
N ILE A 1208 -32.66 -15.50 -4.84
CA ILE A 1208 -31.45 -15.07 -5.57
C ILE A 1208 -31.77 -15.14 -7.06
N ILE A 1209 -31.79 -13.98 -7.72
CA ILE A 1209 -32.15 -13.84 -9.13
C ILE A 1209 -30.91 -13.85 -10.03
N LYS A 1210 -29.75 -13.45 -9.52
CA LYS A 1210 -28.49 -13.46 -10.29
C LYS A 1210 -27.26 -13.66 -9.41
N ASN A 1211 -26.35 -14.52 -9.86
CA ASN A 1211 -24.99 -14.65 -9.31
C ASN A 1211 -24.00 -13.98 -10.26
N ILE A 1212 -23.05 -13.24 -9.71
CA ILE A 1212 -22.05 -12.49 -10.47
C ILE A 1212 -20.67 -12.85 -9.93
N ASP A 1213 -19.94 -13.67 -10.70
CA ASP A 1213 -18.64 -14.22 -10.31
C ASP A 1213 -17.45 -13.37 -10.84
N GLU A 1214 -17.73 -12.27 -11.55
CA GLU A 1214 -16.68 -11.38 -12.07
C GLU A 1214 -16.18 -10.42 -10.97
N GLY A 1215 -14.97 -10.68 -10.47
CA GLY A 1215 -14.34 -9.90 -9.40
C GLY A 1215 -14.64 -10.47 -8.02
N VAL A 1216 -15.08 -9.63 -7.07
CA VAL A 1216 -15.60 -10.10 -5.77
C VAL A 1216 -16.95 -10.79 -6.01
N PRO A 1217 -17.20 -12.01 -5.51
CA PRO A 1217 -18.51 -12.65 -5.69
C PRO A 1217 -19.66 -11.77 -5.17
N ARG A 1218 -20.68 -11.56 -6.01
CA ARG A 1218 -21.84 -10.70 -5.74
C ARG A 1218 -23.13 -11.38 -6.17
N GLN A 1219 -24.23 -11.03 -5.53
CA GLN A 1219 -25.55 -11.58 -5.82
C GLN A 1219 -26.60 -10.47 -5.88
N ILE A 1220 -27.58 -10.65 -6.76
CA ILE A 1220 -28.80 -9.85 -6.77
C ILE A 1220 -29.91 -10.72 -6.19
N VAL A 1221 -30.60 -10.18 -5.19
CA VAL A 1221 -31.67 -10.81 -4.42
C VAL A 1221 -32.95 -10.02 -4.65
N GLU A 1222 -34.01 -10.74 -4.98
CA GLU A 1222 -35.38 -10.23 -5.00
C GLU A 1222 -36.08 -10.59 -3.69
N LEU A 1223 -36.75 -9.64 -3.04
CA LEU A 1223 -37.64 -9.90 -1.92
C LEU A 1223 -39.07 -9.44 -2.23
N ARG A 1224 -40.06 -10.21 -1.76
CA ARG A 1224 -41.50 -9.92 -1.85
C ARG A 1224 -42.18 -10.15 -0.53
N ARG A 1225 -43.23 -9.38 -0.24
CA ARG A 1225 -44.08 -9.59 0.94
C ARG A 1225 -44.78 -10.95 0.83
N LYS A 1226 -44.81 -11.70 1.94
CA LYS A 1226 -45.53 -12.98 2.06
C LYS A 1226 -47.05 -12.82 2.07
#